data_AF-A0A919ZQ85-F1
#
_entry.id   AF-A0A919ZQ85-F1
#
_cell.length_a   1.000
_cell.length_b   1.000
_cell.length_c   1.000
_cell.angle_alpha   90.00
_cell.angle_beta   90.00
_cell.angle_gamma   90.00
#
_symmetry.space_group_name_H-M   'P 1'
#
loop_
_entity.id
_entity.type
_entity.pdbx_description
1 polymer ?
#
loop_
_entity_poly.entity_id
_entity_poly.type
_entity_poly.pdbx_seq_one_letter_code
_entity_poly.pdbx_strand_id
1 'polypeptide(L)'
;MFKKGESESGAVTIFLAMVLAVIFMFVAVFIDYARIGAMKVQTERLSHAAVRSVMSSYMPELQQRYGLFAHSGEQGDFIMSKVLNDSTKPIPHRDGLAIIPMQLDSSGLVFERELGRYDHFNQQIQEEMKYKAPIDFLYDAVTRFKPLSEDLKQAAHSVDVLRKLQKLYDKREKSLEQAIKKRREAAKTAEMVAKLVMDPPSSYFSDSPMGGNIRSLADGASRYSDYYSKYTEDEAREPLLRIYGTELSEYRMDLTGVLFRLGKARTEAASTHKQKIEEANDLIEEAKQLNEQMKQVIKDGEARAANQAYDKVGQANTPGKGVSSSGNVNGAELRKKTEELVRKDTEFAAFTNSQNQQLTDYTYAQQKVMAAESSLRNLTDGDSYQKRNAVLSANKEIQQYMDRYVKSSSSNVIDQSAQQIDDYRAADKERAKVDKQSQQKLNEAQNKIKLLVATAGLEESSKQFNELKTYFNESISFNKTSSEESVSSEMSDDPYDAGGDAMTNMDQMFGGMSGFIDVLGDELFQNEYAMHYFSSVDLSMLSGSKTNTSTLEPESFFLPESQELEYIIYGFHNPYGNITAAYGEVFTIRLAIRTMEGLVESSKLGNPLLILSKAILYGLEHALADMNSLADDGKVELSKYAKQISVTYRDHLRFFLLAHSNNEKKMSRMMALIRLNTDIDLLKSYTYASGQTGMKMKLWFLPGITKMLGTISGSADRVENGSVYITIQSDYSY
;
A
#
# COMPACT_ATOMS: atom_id res chain seq x y z
N MET A 1 118.11 -16.55 59.20
CA MET A 1 116.99 -16.16 60.09
C MET A 1 116.77 -14.68 59.84
N PHE A 2 115.73 -14.19 59.17
CA PHE A 2 114.30 -14.35 59.45
C PHE A 2 113.46 -14.36 58.15
N LYS A 3 112.31 -15.02 58.25
CA LYS A 3 111.23 -15.18 57.26
C LYS A 3 110.33 -13.92 57.22
N LYS A 4 109.64 -13.79 56.07
CA LYS A 4 108.23 -13.38 55.88
C LYS A 4 107.97 -11.99 55.26
N GLY A 5 107.22 -12.01 54.16
CA GLY A 5 106.62 -10.84 53.52
C GLY A 5 106.22 -11.13 52.07
N GLU A 6 105.35 -12.12 51.83
CA GLU A 6 104.60 -12.21 50.57
C GLU A 6 103.76 -10.93 50.47
N SER A 7 104.17 -9.97 49.63
CA SER A 7 103.46 -8.70 49.47
C SER A 7 102.51 -8.76 48.29
N GLU A 8 101.24 -8.61 48.60
CA GLU A 8 100.04 -8.52 47.78
C GLU A 8 100.02 -7.32 46.78
N SER A 9 101.13 -6.98 46.14
CA SER A 9 101.25 -5.75 45.31
C SER A 9 100.63 -5.85 43.91
N GLY A 10 100.16 -7.02 43.49
CA GLY A 10 99.35 -7.22 42.28
C GLY A 10 97.88 -7.60 42.55
N ALA A 11 97.58 -8.08 43.75
CA ALA A 11 96.24 -8.60 44.10
C ALA A 11 95.19 -7.47 44.14
N VAL A 12 95.56 -6.29 44.65
CA VAL A 12 94.68 -5.11 44.66
C VAL A 12 94.38 -4.62 43.25
N THR A 13 95.38 -4.60 42.36
CA THR A 13 95.20 -4.20 40.96
C THR A 13 94.34 -5.20 40.18
N ILE A 14 94.54 -6.50 40.40
CA ILE A 14 93.72 -7.57 39.81
C ILE A 14 92.28 -7.51 40.35
N PHE A 15 92.11 -7.31 41.66
CA PHE A 15 90.80 -7.17 42.29
C PHE A 15 90.07 -5.92 41.77
N LEU A 16 90.74 -4.77 41.69
CA LEU A 16 90.18 -3.53 41.15
C LEU A 16 89.84 -3.67 39.66
N ALA A 17 90.69 -4.32 38.86
CA ALA A 17 90.41 -4.60 37.46
C ALA A 17 89.23 -5.57 37.29
N MET A 18 89.09 -6.57 38.17
CA MET A 18 87.96 -7.49 38.19
C MET A 18 86.66 -6.79 38.58
N VAL A 19 86.68 -5.98 39.64
CA VAL A 19 85.54 -5.16 40.08
C VAL A 19 85.15 -4.15 38.99
N LEU A 20 86.11 -3.46 38.39
CA LEU A 20 85.89 -2.53 37.28
C LEU A 20 85.32 -3.25 36.06
N ALA A 21 85.81 -4.45 35.73
CA ALA A 21 85.28 -5.26 34.63
C ALA A 21 83.83 -5.69 34.89
N VAL A 22 83.49 -6.08 36.12
CA VAL A 22 82.12 -6.43 36.52
C VAL A 22 81.20 -5.20 36.48
N ILE A 23 81.65 -4.05 37.00
CA ILE A 23 80.90 -2.79 36.94
C ILE A 23 80.70 -2.35 35.48
N PHE A 24 81.76 -2.40 34.66
CA PHE A 24 81.70 -2.06 33.25
C PHE A 24 80.75 -2.99 32.49
N MET A 25 80.81 -4.29 32.72
CA MET A 25 79.88 -5.27 32.17
C MET A 25 78.43 -4.96 32.56
N PHE A 26 78.18 -4.64 33.83
CA PHE A 26 76.85 -4.27 34.32
C PHE A 26 76.33 -2.98 33.66
N VAL A 27 77.15 -1.93 33.60
CA VAL A 27 76.81 -0.66 32.95
C VAL A 27 76.58 -0.86 31.44
N ALA A 28 77.42 -1.67 30.78
CA ALA A 28 77.30 -2.01 29.36
C ALA A 28 75.98 -2.73 29.05
N VAL A 29 75.58 -3.70 29.88
CA VAL A 29 74.27 -4.37 29.77
C VAL A 29 73.13 -3.37 29.97
N PHE A 30 73.24 -2.47 30.95
CA PHE A 30 72.19 -1.48 31.21
C PHE A 30 72.05 -0.46 30.07
N ILE A 31 73.16 -0.05 29.45
CA ILE A 31 73.17 0.82 28.28
C ILE A 31 72.47 0.13 27.10
N ASP A 32 72.85 -1.10 26.75
CA ASP A 32 72.19 -1.83 25.65
C ASP A 32 70.71 -2.11 25.98
N TYR A 33 70.34 -2.40 27.24
CA TYR A 33 68.94 -2.55 27.67
C TYR A 33 68.13 -1.26 27.50
N ALA A 34 68.66 -0.13 27.97
CA ALA A 34 68.01 1.17 27.81
C ALA A 34 67.85 1.55 26.32
N ARG A 35 68.86 1.24 25.48
CA ARG A 35 68.80 1.44 24.03
C ARG A 35 67.76 0.55 23.36
N ILE A 36 67.63 -0.72 23.75
CA ILE A 36 66.57 -1.62 23.27
C ILE A 36 65.20 -1.08 23.65
N GLY A 37 65.01 -0.65 24.91
CA GLY A 37 63.75 -0.05 25.37
C GLY A 37 63.38 1.21 24.58
N ALA A 38 64.35 2.10 24.36
CA ALA A 38 64.16 3.30 23.55
C ALA A 38 63.85 2.97 22.08
N MET A 39 64.51 1.95 21.51
CA MET A 39 64.24 1.45 20.17
C MET A 39 62.81 0.91 20.03
N LYS A 40 62.29 0.17 21.03
CA LYS A 40 60.90 -0.32 21.02
C LYS A 40 59.90 0.84 20.93
N VAL A 41 60.02 1.81 21.83
CA VAL A 41 59.13 3.00 21.86
C VAL A 41 59.24 3.80 20.56
N GLN A 42 60.44 3.95 20.02
CA GLN A 42 60.63 4.69 18.76
C GLN A 42 60.06 3.91 17.56
N THR A 43 60.23 2.59 17.53
CA THR A 43 59.65 1.72 16.50
C THR A 43 58.12 1.76 16.55
N GLU A 44 57.51 1.76 17.73
CA GLU A 44 56.06 1.85 17.92
C GLU A 44 55.51 3.17 17.37
N ARG A 45 56.14 4.29 17.75
CA ARG A 45 55.76 5.62 17.25
C ARG A 45 55.91 5.74 15.73
N LEU A 46 57.01 5.21 15.19
CA LEU A 46 57.25 5.20 13.75
C LEU A 46 56.27 4.30 13.01
N SER A 47 55.92 3.15 13.58
CA SER A 47 54.94 2.22 13.00
C SER A 47 53.55 2.86 12.95
N HIS A 48 53.06 3.44 14.05
CA HIS A 48 51.81 4.21 14.03
C HIS A 48 51.85 5.41 13.08
N ALA A 49 52.95 6.15 13.01
CA ALA A 49 53.09 7.26 12.07
C ALA A 49 53.08 6.78 10.62
N ALA A 50 53.71 5.64 10.33
CA ALA A 50 53.75 5.05 9.00
C ALA A 50 52.37 4.54 8.56
N VAL A 51 51.67 3.79 9.42
CA VAL A 51 50.30 3.32 9.14
C VAL A 51 49.33 4.50 8.99
N ARG A 52 49.43 5.53 9.84
CA ARG A 52 48.65 6.78 9.68
C ARG A 52 48.98 7.50 8.37
N SER A 53 50.24 7.47 7.93
CA SER A 53 50.63 8.08 6.65
C SER A 53 50.04 7.31 5.47
N VAL A 54 50.00 5.97 5.53
CA VAL A 54 49.26 5.16 4.54
C VAL A 54 47.78 5.52 4.55
N MET A 55 47.15 5.53 5.73
CA MET A 55 45.73 5.89 5.85
C MET A 55 45.47 7.39 5.63
N SER A 56 46.48 8.21 5.38
CA SER A 56 46.27 9.60 4.95
C SER A 56 46.02 9.71 3.44
N SER A 57 46.39 8.70 2.64
CA SER A 57 46.01 8.59 1.22
C SER A 57 44.62 7.98 1.04
N TYR A 58 43.64 8.51 1.77
CA TYR A 58 42.23 8.15 1.58
C TYR A 58 41.75 8.58 0.19
N MET A 59 40.64 8.01 -0.27
CA MET A 59 40.02 8.33 -1.56
C MET A 59 39.30 9.70 -1.49
N PRO A 60 39.83 10.77 -2.12
CA PRO A 60 39.32 12.13 -1.88
C PRO A 60 37.90 12.35 -2.41
N GLU A 61 37.56 11.72 -3.55
CA GLU A 61 36.24 11.85 -4.16
C GLU A 61 35.13 11.31 -3.26
N LEU A 62 35.37 10.16 -2.62
CA LEU A 62 34.44 9.54 -1.69
C LEU A 62 34.20 10.42 -0.46
N GLN A 63 35.26 11.00 0.10
CA GLN A 63 35.18 11.89 1.25
C GLN A 63 34.48 13.22 0.91
N GLN A 64 34.75 13.80 -0.26
CA GLN A 64 34.19 15.09 -0.66
C GLN A 64 32.71 15.01 -1.02
N ARG A 65 32.30 13.94 -1.72
CA ARG A 65 30.92 13.78 -2.20
C ARG A 65 30.01 13.10 -1.18
N TYR A 66 30.55 12.22 -0.34
CA TYR A 66 29.75 11.35 0.54
C TYR A 66 30.23 11.35 2.01
N GLY A 67 31.35 12.01 2.33
CA GLY A 67 31.85 12.06 3.71
C GLY A 67 32.44 10.74 4.22
N LEU A 68 32.58 9.71 3.38
CA LEU A 68 33.09 8.42 3.79
C LEU A 68 34.61 8.34 3.61
N PHE A 69 35.30 7.70 4.56
CA PHE A 69 36.73 7.45 4.47
C PHE A 69 37.00 5.99 4.11
N ALA A 70 37.79 5.79 3.05
CA ALA A 70 38.33 4.49 2.70
C ALA A 70 39.65 4.65 1.96
N HIS A 71 40.43 3.57 1.96
CA HIS A 71 41.67 3.42 1.22
C HIS A 71 41.48 2.34 0.14
N SER A 72 42.02 2.54 -1.06
CA SER A 72 41.87 1.58 -2.19
C SER A 72 42.66 0.28 -2.01
N GLY A 73 43.54 0.24 -1.02
CA GLY A 73 44.50 -0.86 -0.78
C GLY A 73 45.75 -0.79 -1.68
N GLU A 74 45.78 0.13 -2.65
CA GLU A 74 46.91 0.27 -3.56
C GLU A 74 48.06 1.07 -2.92
N GLN A 75 49.30 0.76 -3.29
CA GLN A 75 50.52 1.51 -2.90
C GLN A 75 50.80 1.61 -1.39
N GLY A 76 50.02 0.96 -0.52
CA GLY A 76 50.18 1.04 0.93
C GLY A 76 51.55 0.57 1.43
N ASP A 77 52.02 -0.58 0.94
CA ASP A 77 53.35 -1.10 1.27
C ASP A 77 54.47 -0.14 0.83
N PHE A 78 54.31 0.51 -0.32
CA PHE A 78 55.30 1.47 -0.84
C PHE A 78 55.35 2.72 0.05
N ILE A 79 54.20 3.30 0.40
CA ILE A 79 54.11 4.48 1.27
C ILE A 79 54.69 4.16 2.64
N MET A 80 54.31 3.02 3.23
CA MET A 80 54.82 2.58 4.53
C MET A 80 56.34 2.38 4.50
N SER A 81 56.86 1.64 3.53
CA SER A 81 58.29 1.39 3.35
C SER A 81 59.07 2.69 3.17
N LYS A 82 58.53 3.63 2.39
CA LYS A 82 59.14 4.94 2.16
C LYS A 82 59.20 5.75 3.45
N VAL A 83 58.09 5.87 4.19
CA VAL A 83 58.04 6.61 5.46
C VAL A 83 59.01 6.02 6.49
N LEU A 84 59.05 4.71 6.62
CA LEU A 84 59.94 4.02 7.57
C LEU A 84 61.42 4.16 7.17
N ASN A 85 61.75 4.03 5.88
CA ASN A 85 63.11 4.23 5.39
C ASN A 85 63.57 5.68 5.52
N ASP A 86 62.73 6.65 5.18
CA ASP A 86 63.08 8.06 5.28
C ASP A 86 63.25 8.49 6.74
N SER A 87 62.45 7.93 7.65
CA SER A 87 62.54 8.21 9.09
C SER A 87 63.77 7.58 9.78
N THR A 88 64.41 6.59 9.15
CA THR A 88 65.61 5.91 9.67
C THR A 88 66.91 6.40 9.03
N LYS A 89 66.84 7.28 8.02
CA LYS A 89 68.03 7.88 7.41
C LYS A 89 68.76 8.81 8.39
N PRO A 90 70.10 8.79 8.42
CA PRO A 90 70.87 9.73 9.22
C PRO A 90 70.63 11.18 8.77
N ILE A 91 70.33 12.08 9.70
CA ILE A 91 70.19 13.51 9.40
C ILE A 91 71.59 14.09 9.10
N PRO A 92 71.86 14.67 7.92
CA PRO A 92 73.21 15.06 7.48
C PRO A 92 73.93 16.15 8.29
N HIS A 93 73.28 16.75 9.31
CA HIS A 93 73.76 17.98 9.97
C HIS A 93 73.88 17.88 11.50
N ARG A 94 74.09 16.69 12.06
CA ARG A 94 74.47 16.53 13.47
C ARG A 94 75.76 15.74 13.59
N ASP A 95 76.84 16.41 14.01
CA ASP A 95 78.10 15.81 14.50
C ASP A 95 77.92 15.07 15.85
N GLY A 96 76.75 14.46 16.06
CA GLY A 96 76.38 13.76 17.28
C GLY A 96 76.48 12.25 17.12
N LEU A 97 76.86 11.55 18.18
CA LEU A 97 76.85 10.10 18.24
C LEU A 97 75.40 9.58 18.08
N ALA A 98 75.13 8.76 17.05
CA ALA A 98 73.82 8.16 16.84
C ALA A 98 73.53 7.11 17.93
N ILE A 99 72.77 7.51 18.96
CA ILE A 99 72.49 6.66 20.13
C ILE A 99 71.65 5.43 19.76
N ILE A 100 70.72 5.58 18.80
CA ILE A 100 69.79 4.52 18.37
C ILE A 100 69.78 4.43 16.83
N PRO A 101 70.84 3.87 16.20
CA PRO A 101 70.91 3.74 14.76
C PRO A 101 70.02 2.56 14.30
N MET A 102 68.73 2.84 14.13
CA MET A 102 67.75 1.86 13.65
C MET A 102 67.82 1.73 12.13
N GLN A 103 67.55 0.54 11.62
CA GLN A 103 67.38 0.27 10.21
C GLN A 103 66.10 -0.54 9.99
N LEU A 104 65.38 -0.24 8.90
CA LEU A 104 64.26 -1.06 8.46
C LEU A 104 64.76 -2.46 8.14
N ASP A 105 64.12 -3.48 8.72
CA ASP A 105 64.35 -4.88 8.43
C ASP A 105 63.23 -5.42 7.53
N SER A 106 61.98 -5.19 7.93
CA SER A 106 60.80 -5.58 7.18
C SER A 106 59.65 -4.61 7.39
N SER A 107 58.76 -4.54 6.41
CA SER A 107 57.47 -3.88 6.52
C SER A 107 56.45 -4.70 5.77
N GLY A 108 55.24 -4.82 6.32
CA GLY A 108 54.11 -5.44 5.66
C GLY A 108 52.82 -4.76 6.09
N LEU A 109 51.85 -4.73 5.20
CA LEU A 109 50.57 -4.11 5.44
C LEU A 109 49.43 -5.07 5.08
N VAL A 110 48.41 -5.12 5.94
CA VAL A 110 47.16 -5.83 5.68
C VAL A 110 46.04 -4.82 5.75
N PHE A 111 45.24 -4.76 4.69
CA PHE A 111 44.01 -3.98 4.68
C PHE A 111 42.84 -4.89 5.02
N GLU A 112 41.97 -4.42 5.91
CA GLU A 112 40.80 -5.16 6.38
C GLU A 112 39.59 -4.22 6.43
N ARG A 113 38.44 -4.78 6.79
CA ARG A 113 37.15 -4.08 6.91
C ARG A 113 36.74 -3.37 5.63
N GLU A 114 36.32 -4.16 4.65
CA GLU A 114 35.80 -3.65 3.39
C GLU A 114 34.59 -2.75 3.67
N LEU A 115 34.61 -1.53 3.13
CA LEU A 115 33.56 -0.54 3.28
C LEU A 115 32.22 -1.06 2.73
N GLY A 116 32.25 -1.97 1.76
CA GLY A 116 31.07 -2.61 1.19
C GLY A 116 30.32 -3.58 2.11
N ARG A 117 30.89 -3.91 3.29
CA ARG A 117 30.18 -4.66 4.34
C ARG A 117 29.19 -3.73 5.03
N TYR A 118 27.95 -4.17 5.22
CA TYR A 118 26.89 -3.34 5.83
C TYR A 118 27.29 -2.75 7.18
N ASP A 119 27.92 -3.53 8.02
CA ASP A 119 28.40 -3.17 9.34
C ASP A 119 29.47 -2.06 9.28
N HIS A 120 30.45 -2.15 8.36
CA HIS A 120 31.46 -1.10 8.19
C HIS A 120 30.90 0.16 7.50
N PHE A 121 30.03 -0.02 6.51
CA PHE A 121 29.35 1.08 5.83
C PHE A 121 28.49 1.89 6.82
N ASN A 122 27.68 1.20 7.60
CA ASN A 122 26.82 1.78 8.62
C ASN A 122 27.65 2.50 9.70
N GLN A 123 28.78 1.92 10.13
CA GLN A 123 29.69 2.59 11.06
C GLN A 123 30.24 3.91 10.50
N GLN A 124 30.65 3.93 9.22
CA GLN A 124 31.13 5.16 8.58
C GLN A 124 30.02 6.21 8.43
N ILE A 125 28.81 5.80 8.04
CA ILE A 125 27.63 6.67 8.03
C ILE A 125 27.38 7.25 9.42
N GLN A 126 27.47 6.44 10.48
CA GLN A 126 27.25 6.90 11.84
C GLN A 126 28.28 7.94 12.28
N GLU A 127 29.58 7.70 12.05
CA GLU A 127 30.60 8.68 12.44
C GLU A 127 30.47 10.00 11.69
N GLU A 128 30.11 9.93 10.41
CA GLU A 128 29.85 11.10 9.57
C GLU A 128 28.59 11.87 10.03
N MET A 129 27.51 11.15 10.33
CA MET A 129 26.24 11.75 10.73
C MET A 129 26.17 12.11 12.22
N LYS A 130 27.06 11.61 13.06
CA LYS A 130 27.12 11.89 14.51
C LYS A 130 27.11 13.38 14.83
N TYR A 131 27.71 14.21 13.97
CA TYR A 131 27.78 15.66 14.13
C TYR A 131 26.96 16.42 13.08
N LYS A 132 26.48 15.74 12.02
CA LYS A 132 25.78 16.34 10.87
C LYS A 132 24.29 16.05 10.83
N ALA A 133 23.82 14.91 11.36
CA ALA A 133 22.40 14.60 11.46
C ALA A 133 21.79 15.48 12.53
N PRO A 134 20.95 16.45 12.16
CA PRO A 134 20.29 17.28 13.15
C PRO A 134 19.10 16.45 13.62
N ILE A 135 19.24 15.84 14.80
CA ILE A 135 18.18 15.05 15.46
C ILE A 135 16.84 15.83 15.44
N ASP A 136 16.90 17.16 15.49
CA ASP A 136 15.77 18.09 15.42
C ASP A 136 14.85 17.93 14.19
N PHE A 137 15.35 17.52 13.01
CA PHE A 137 14.51 17.48 11.79
C PHE A 137 13.55 16.30 11.74
N LEU A 138 13.92 15.15 12.33
CA LEU A 138 13.02 13.99 12.43
C LEU A 138 11.98 14.18 13.52
N TYR A 139 12.37 14.83 14.63
CA TYR A 139 11.40 15.31 15.62
C TYR A 139 10.45 16.33 14.99
N ASP A 140 10.93 17.24 14.14
CA ASP A 140 10.07 18.18 13.42
C ASP A 140 9.11 17.45 12.46
N ALA A 141 9.59 16.43 11.74
CA ALA A 141 8.78 15.63 10.82
C ALA A 141 7.60 14.94 11.54
N VAL A 142 7.85 14.24 12.65
CA VAL A 142 6.78 13.61 13.47
C VAL A 142 5.88 14.68 14.11
N THR A 143 6.46 15.79 14.58
CA THR A 143 5.72 16.89 15.23
C THR A 143 4.74 17.57 14.27
N ARG A 144 5.02 17.60 12.97
CA ARG A 144 4.12 18.15 11.95
C ARG A 144 2.83 17.34 11.78
N PHE A 145 2.89 16.02 11.93
CA PHE A 145 1.72 15.14 11.77
C PHE A 145 0.96 14.87 13.07
N LYS A 146 1.61 15.08 14.22
CA LYS A 146 1.01 14.94 15.55
C LYS A 146 -0.36 15.61 15.70
N PRO A 147 -0.60 16.86 15.24
CA PRO A 147 -1.92 17.48 15.35
C PRO A 147 -3.00 16.73 14.57
N LEU A 148 -2.67 16.06 13.46
CA LEU A 148 -3.67 15.38 12.63
C LEU A 148 -3.92 13.93 13.05
N SER A 149 -3.18 13.40 14.03
CA SER A 149 -3.18 11.97 14.35
C SER A 149 -4.58 11.44 14.72
N GLU A 150 -5.30 12.14 15.60
CA GLU A 150 -6.65 11.73 16.01
C GLU A 150 -7.64 11.83 14.85
N ASP A 151 -7.62 12.93 14.11
CA ASP A 151 -8.53 13.14 12.97
C ASP A 151 -8.31 12.11 11.86
N LEU A 152 -7.04 11.81 11.54
CA LEU A 152 -6.67 10.79 10.56
C LEU A 152 -7.05 9.39 11.03
N LYS A 153 -6.87 9.06 12.32
CA LYS A 153 -7.34 7.79 12.90
C LYS A 153 -8.85 7.63 12.72
N GLN A 154 -9.63 8.65 13.07
CA GLN A 154 -11.10 8.62 12.93
C GLN A 154 -11.53 8.58 11.45
N ALA A 155 -10.84 9.31 10.58
CA ALA A 155 -11.10 9.31 9.14
C ALA A 155 -10.80 7.95 8.51
N ALA A 156 -9.62 7.37 8.79
CA ALA A 156 -9.21 6.07 8.30
C ALA A 156 -10.22 5.00 8.71
N HIS A 157 -10.62 4.97 9.98
CA HIS A 157 -11.68 4.09 10.48
C HIS A 157 -12.99 4.28 9.70
N SER A 158 -13.46 5.52 9.59
CA SER A 158 -14.74 5.83 8.96
C SER A 158 -14.78 5.47 7.48
N VAL A 159 -13.71 5.78 6.74
CA VAL A 159 -13.57 5.42 5.32
C VAL A 159 -13.60 3.91 5.15
N ASP A 160 -12.87 3.14 5.97
CA ASP A 160 -12.85 1.68 5.83
C ASP A 160 -14.24 1.04 6.06
N VAL A 161 -14.93 1.45 7.12
CA VAL A 161 -16.30 0.97 7.42
C VAL A 161 -17.27 1.37 6.31
N LEU A 162 -17.29 2.65 5.93
CA LEU A 162 -18.25 3.16 4.94
C LEU A 162 -17.99 2.61 3.54
N ARG A 163 -16.72 2.37 3.15
CA ARG A 163 -16.37 1.70 1.89
C ARG A 163 -16.92 0.28 1.84
N LYS A 164 -16.73 -0.50 2.91
CA LYS A 164 -17.29 -1.86 3.01
C LYS A 164 -18.81 -1.85 2.97
N LEU A 165 -19.43 -0.91 3.68
CA LEU A 165 -20.88 -0.73 3.70
C LEU A 165 -21.44 -0.30 2.34
N GLN A 166 -20.75 0.58 1.61
CA GLN A 166 -21.17 1.02 0.27
C GLN A 166 -21.30 -0.18 -0.68
N LYS A 167 -20.30 -1.07 -0.73
CA LYS A 167 -20.33 -2.27 -1.58
C LYS A 167 -21.49 -3.21 -1.24
N LEU A 168 -21.80 -3.38 0.04
CA LEU A 168 -22.92 -4.21 0.50
C LEU A 168 -24.27 -3.54 0.25
N TYR A 169 -24.37 -2.23 0.50
CA TYR A 169 -25.56 -1.42 0.27
C TYR A 169 -25.97 -1.47 -1.21
N ASP A 170 -25.04 -1.19 -2.13
CA ASP A 170 -25.35 -1.16 -3.56
C ASP A 170 -25.81 -2.53 -4.08
N LYS A 171 -25.20 -3.62 -3.60
CA LYS A 171 -25.64 -4.99 -3.91
C LYS A 171 -27.05 -5.26 -3.36
N ARG A 172 -27.31 -4.92 -2.10
CA ARG A 172 -28.62 -5.11 -1.46
C ARG A 172 -29.70 -4.37 -2.22
N GLU A 173 -29.46 -3.10 -2.52
CA GLU A 173 -30.40 -2.26 -3.24
C GLU A 173 -30.65 -2.81 -4.65
N LYS A 174 -29.63 -3.28 -5.36
CA LYS A 174 -29.81 -3.95 -6.65
C LYS A 174 -30.68 -5.21 -6.56
N SER A 175 -30.49 -6.06 -5.54
CA SER A 175 -31.33 -7.25 -5.34
C SER A 175 -32.78 -6.88 -5.05
N LEU A 176 -33.04 -5.85 -4.22
CA LEU A 176 -34.40 -5.35 -3.95
C LEU A 176 -35.09 -4.81 -5.22
N GLU A 177 -34.37 -4.08 -6.06
CA GLU A 177 -34.90 -3.58 -7.34
C GLU A 177 -35.24 -4.71 -8.31
N GLN A 178 -34.36 -5.71 -8.40
CA GLN A 178 -34.60 -6.90 -9.20
C GLN A 178 -35.82 -7.67 -8.70
N ALA A 179 -36.02 -7.79 -7.38
CA ALA A 179 -37.19 -8.43 -6.81
C ALA A 179 -38.49 -7.71 -7.26
N ILE A 180 -38.53 -6.38 -7.21
CA ILE A 180 -39.65 -5.59 -7.73
C ILE A 180 -39.88 -5.86 -9.23
N LYS A 181 -38.81 -5.92 -10.03
CA LYS A 181 -38.92 -6.25 -11.47
C LYS A 181 -39.55 -7.63 -11.69
N LYS A 182 -39.11 -8.66 -10.95
CA LYS A 182 -39.68 -10.01 -11.03
C LYS A 182 -41.15 -10.04 -10.63
N ARG A 183 -41.56 -9.29 -9.60
CA ARG A 183 -42.98 -9.15 -9.23
C ARG A 183 -43.81 -8.51 -10.33
N ARG A 184 -43.29 -7.49 -11.02
CA ARG A 184 -43.96 -6.86 -12.18
C ARG A 184 -44.07 -7.84 -13.35
N GLU A 185 -43.01 -8.62 -13.63
CA GLU A 185 -43.04 -9.69 -14.64
C GLU A 185 -44.13 -10.73 -14.30
N ALA A 186 -44.21 -11.18 -13.03
CA ALA A 186 -45.27 -12.07 -12.56
C ALA A 186 -46.66 -11.45 -12.78
N ALA A 187 -46.83 -10.18 -12.41
CA ALA A 187 -48.11 -9.48 -12.52
C ALA A 187 -48.65 -9.42 -13.95
N LYS A 188 -47.79 -9.10 -14.92
CA LYS A 188 -48.16 -8.97 -16.33
C LYS A 188 -48.69 -10.26 -16.96
N THR A 189 -48.34 -11.43 -16.42
CA THR A 189 -48.85 -12.71 -16.94
C THR A 189 -50.38 -12.83 -16.91
N ALA A 190 -51.06 -12.06 -16.04
CA ALA A 190 -52.51 -12.02 -15.93
C ALA A 190 -53.20 -11.28 -17.11
N GLU A 191 -52.48 -10.43 -17.87
CA GLU A 191 -53.08 -9.60 -18.91
C GLU A 191 -53.75 -10.41 -20.02
N MET A 192 -53.06 -11.44 -20.53
CA MET A 192 -53.60 -12.30 -21.59
C MET A 192 -54.79 -13.12 -21.09
N VAL A 193 -54.72 -13.60 -19.84
CA VAL A 193 -55.83 -14.32 -19.20
C VAL A 193 -57.05 -13.41 -19.06
N ALA A 194 -56.87 -12.17 -18.59
CA ALA A 194 -57.93 -11.19 -18.46
C ALA A 194 -58.63 -10.90 -19.80
N LYS A 195 -57.86 -10.70 -20.88
CA LYS A 195 -58.41 -10.46 -22.23
C LYS A 195 -59.23 -11.64 -22.75
N LEU A 196 -58.79 -12.87 -22.50
CA LEU A 196 -59.51 -14.08 -22.91
C LEU A 196 -60.75 -14.36 -22.06
N VAL A 197 -60.83 -13.81 -20.84
CA VAL A 197 -62.03 -13.87 -20.00
C VAL A 197 -63.09 -12.88 -20.51
N MET A 198 -62.74 -11.61 -20.65
CA MET A 198 -63.65 -10.56 -21.12
C MET A 198 -62.90 -9.32 -21.60
N ASP A 199 -63.15 -8.90 -22.85
CA ASP A 199 -62.53 -7.71 -23.45
C ASP A 199 -63.55 -6.92 -24.31
N PRO A 200 -63.87 -5.65 -23.99
CA PRO A 200 -63.42 -4.91 -22.82
C PRO A 200 -64.05 -5.45 -21.52
N PRO A 201 -63.39 -5.30 -20.36
CA PRO A 201 -63.95 -5.73 -19.08
C PRO A 201 -65.21 -4.92 -18.73
N SER A 202 -66.25 -5.61 -18.26
CA SER A 202 -67.51 -4.99 -17.79
C SER A 202 -68.11 -5.77 -16.62
N SER A 203 -68.92 -5.09 -15.80
CA SER A 203 -69.71 -5.71 -14.73
C SER A 203 -70.98 -6.40 -15.25
N TYR A 204 -71.31 -6.21 -16.53
CA TYR A 204 -72.49 -6.74 -17.17
C TYR A 204 -72.29 -6.98 -18.67
N PHE A 205 -72.90 -8.05 -19.18
CA PHE A 205 -73.13 -8.27 -20.60
C PHE A 205 -74.45 -9.03 -20.80
N SER A 206 -75.14 -8.77 -21.92
CA SER A 206 -76.42 -9.39 -22.25
C SER A 206 -76.26 -10.62 -23.13
N ASP A 207 -77.34 -11.40 -23.28
CA ASP A 207 -77.39 -12.41 -24.33
C ASP A 207 -77.23 -11.78 -25.71
N SER A 208 -76.75 -12.58 -26.66
CA SER A 208 -76.57 -12.22 -28.05
C SER A 208 -76.92 -13.41 -28.95
N PRO A 209 -77.47 -13.19 -30.15
CA PRO A 209 -77.69 -14.27 -31.11
C PRO A 209 -76.37 -14.98 -31.47
N MET A 210 -76.45 -16.27 -31.82
CA MET A 210 -75.35 -16.98 -32.45
C MET A 210 -74.94 -16.30 -33.75
N GLY A 211 -73.63 -16.28 -34.02
CA GLY A 211 -73.02 -15.67 -35.20
C GLY A 211 -71.80 -14.82 -34.85
N GLY A 212 -70.90 -14.66 -35.82
CA GLY A 212 -69.62 -13.95 -35.65
C GLY A 212 -68.60 -14.74 -34.81
N ASN A 213 -67.38 -14.21 -34.69
CA ASN A 213 -66.28 -14.95 -34.03
C ASN A 213 -66.41 -14.89 -32.50
N ILE A 214 -66.16 -16.01 -31.80
CA ILE A 214 -66.01 -16.03 -30.34
C ILE A 214 -64.54 -15.73 -30.00
N ARG A 215 -64.27 -14.66 -29.24
CA ARG A 215 -62.90 -14.23 -28.90
C ARG A 215 -62.58 -14.35 -27.41
N SER A 216 -63.61 -14.35 -26.57
CA SER A 216 -63.50 -14.43 -25.11
C SER A 216 -64.54 -15.39 -24.49
N LEU A 217 -64.39 -15.70 -23.20
CA LEU A 217 -65.43 -16.45 -22.47
C LEU A 217 -66.76 -15.68 -22.42
N ALA A 218 -66.72 -14.35 -22.35
CA ALA A 218 -67.91 -13.51 -22.38
C ALA A 218 -68.69 -13.64 -23.70
N ASP A 219 -68.00 -13.70 -24.84
CA ASP A 219 -68.64 -13.96 -26.15
C ASP A 219 -69.29 -15.35 -26.20
N GLY A 220 -68.62 -16.34 -25.60
CA GLY A 220 -69.14 -17.71 -25.55
C GLY A 220 -70.39 -17.82 -24.68
N ALA A 221 -70.36 -17.18 -23.51
CA ALA A 221 -71.47 -17.15 -22.56
C ALA A 221 -72.67 -16.34 -23.07
N SER A 222 -72.45 -15.19 -23.73
CA SER A 222 -73.54 -14.34 -24.25
C SER A 222 -74.35 -15.05 -25.34
N ARG A 223 -73.71 -15.92 -26.11
CA ARG A 223 -74.35 -16.66 -27.21
C ARG A 223 -74.89 -18.03 -26.81
N TYR A 224 -74.63 -18.46 -25.57
CA TYR A 224 -75.02 -19.80 -25.10
C TYR A 224 -76.54 -19.99 -25.08
N SER A 225 -77.32 -18.97 -24.71
CA SER A 225 -78.78 -19.07 -24.68
C SER A 225 -79.37 -19.42 -26.05
N ASP A 226 -78.95 -18.73 -27.11
CA ASP A 226 -79.40 -18.99 -28.48
C ASP A 226 -78.87 -20.34 -29.00
N TYR A 227 -77.62 -20.70 -28.66
CA TYR A 227 -77.08 -22.04 -28.91
C TYR A 227 -77.93 -23.14 -28.30
N TYR A 228 -78.32 -23.01 -27.02
CA TYR A 228 -79.09 -24.04 -26.34
C TYR A 228 -80.49 -24.18 -26.94
N SER A 229 -81.17 -23.06 -27.22
CA SER A 229 -82.46 -23.07 -27.90
C SER A 229 -82.40 -23.82 -29.24
N LYS A 230 -81.44 -23.48 -30.10
CA LYS A 230 -81.25 -24.14 -31.40
C LYS A 230 -80.82 -25.60 -31.28
N TYR A 231 -79.97 -25.92 -30.30
CA TYR A 231 -79.57 -27.30 -29.99
C TYR A 231 -80.76 -28.16 -29.59
N THR A 232 -81.63 -27.67 -28.69
CA THR A 232 -82.84 -28.40 -28.27
C THR A 232 -83.85 -28.54 -29.41
N GLU A 233 -83.98 -27.52 -30.26
CA GLU A 233 -84.85 -27.57 -31.45
C GLU A 233 -84.38 -28.62 -32.46
N ASP A 234 -83.08 -28.72 -32.73
CA ASP A 234 -82.51 -29.75 -33.61
C ASP A 234 -82.55 -31.15 -32.98
N GLU A 235 -82.35 -31.29 -31.67
CA GLU A 235 -82.48 -32.58 -30.98
C GLU A 235 -83.91 -33.12 -31.01
N ALA A 236 -84.92 -32.25 -31.01
CA ALA A 236 -86.33 -32.64 -31.13
C ALA A 236 -86.75 -33.06 -32.55
N ARG A 237 -85.88 -32.91 -33.56
CA ARG A 237 -86.14 -33.28 -34.95
C ARG A 237 -85.47 -34.60 -35.32
N GLU A 238 -86.08 -35.33 -36.26
CA GLU A 238 -85.45 -36.48 -36.91
C GLU A 238 -84.09 -36.08 -37.52
N PRO A 239 -83.06 -36.96 -37.52
CA PRO A 239 -81.69 -36.60 -37.91
C PRO A 239 -81.57 -35.92 -39.29
N LEU A 240 -82.39 -36.32 -40.26
CA LEU A 240 -82.39 -35.77 -41.62
C LEU A 240 -83.13 -34.43 -41.75
N LEU A 241 -83.80 -33.97 -40.69
CA LEU A 241 -84.61 -32.73 -40.66
C LEU A 241 -83.99 -31.62 -39.78
N ARG A 242 -82.81 -31.86 -39.20
CA ARG A 242 -82.04 -30.88 -38.42
C ARG A 242 -81.55 -29.74 -39.32
N ILE A 243 -81.67 -28.49 -38.88
CA ILE A 243 -81.38 -27.31 -39.72
C ILE A 243 -80.25 -26.41 -39.19
N TYR A 244 -79.84 -26.54 -37.93
CA TYR A 244 -78.81 -25.69 -37.33
C TYR A 244 -77.44 -26.39 -37.20
N GLY A 245 -77.25 -27.52 -37.87
CA GLY A 245 -76.04 -28.34 -37.74
C GLY A 245 -74.74 -27.58 -37.98
N THR A 246 -74.72 -26.66 -38.96
CA THR A 246 -73.55 -25.82 -39.27
C THR A 246 -73.29 -24.80 -38.16
N GLU A 247 -74.29 -24.03 -37.76
CA GLU A 247 -74.18 -22.98 -36.74
C GLU A 247 -73.80 -23.56 -35.36
N LEU A 248 -74.38 -24.70 -34.98
CA LEU A 248 -74.05 -25.40 -33.74
C LEU A 248 -72.61 -25.92 -33.75
N SER A 249 -72.12 -26.39 -34.91
CA SER A 249 -70.74 -26.84 -35.09
C SER A 249 -69.75 -25.67 -35.01
N GLU A 250 -70.03 -24.56 -35.69
CA GLU A 250 -69.21 -23.35 -35.67
C GLU A 250 -69.06 -22.79 -34.25
N TYR A 251 -70.16 -22.66 -33.51
CA TYR A 251 -70.12 -22.22 -32.11
C TYR A 251 -69.25 -23.13 -31.24
N ARG A 252 -69.41 -24.45 -31.36
CA ARG A 252 -68.61 -25.42 -30.60
C ARG A 252 -67.13 -25.32 -30.95
N MET A 253 -66.80 -25.17 -32.23
CA MET A 253 -65.43 -25.03 -32.71
C MET A 253 -64.77 -23.77 -32.16
N ASP A 254 -65.44 -22.62 -32.30
CA ASP A 254 -64.98 -21.32 -31.84
C ASP A 254 -64.81 -21.27 -30.31
N LEU A 255 -65.81 -21.76 -29.57
CA LEU A 255 -65.76 -21.85 -28.11
C LEU A 255 -64.61 -22.76 -27.66
N THR A 256 -64.45 -23.92 -28.29
CA THR A 256 -63.33 -24.84 -27.99
C THR A 256 -61.99 -24.17 -28.27
N GLY A 257 -61.87 -23.38 -29.35
CA GLY A 257 -60.68 -22.61 -29.68
C GLY A 257 -60.33 -21.55 -28.61
N VAL A 258 -61.32 -20.83 -28.09
CA VAL A 258 -61.12 -19.88 -26.98
C VAL A 258 -60.74 -20.61 -25.69
N LEU A 259 -61.45 -21.68 -25.32
CA LEU A 259 -61.14 -22.47 -24.12
C LEU A 259 -59.73 -23.07 -24.19
N PHE A 260 -59.28 -23.52 -25.37
CA PHE A 260 -57.92 -24.00 -25.57
C PHE A 260 -56.87 -22.89 -25.39
N ARG A 261 -57.06 -21.73 -26.04
CA ARG A 261 -56.15 -20.58 -25.91
C ARG A 261 -56.09 -20.09 -24.46
N LEU A 262 -57.23 -20.03 -23.78
CA LEU A 262 -57.30 -19.65 -22.37
C LEU A 262 -56.60 -20.69 -21.48
N GLY A 263 -56.84 -21.98 -21.67
CA GLY A 263 -56.18 -23.04 -20.92
C GLY A 263 -54.66 -23.00 -21.06
N LYS A 264 -54.17 -22.75 -22.29
CA LYS A 264 -52.74 -22.54 -22.57
C LYS A 264 -52.20 -21.30 -21.85
N ALA A 265 -52.81 -20.14 -22.08
CA ALA A 265 -52.40 -18.88 -21.46
C ALA A 265 -52.41 -18.97 -19.93
N ARG A 266 -53.43 -19.61 -19.34
CA ARG A 266 -53.56 -19.83 -17.90
C ARG A 266 -52.43 -20.68 -17.34
N THR A 267 -52.09 -21.77 -18.02
CA THR A 267 -51.03 -22.71 -17.59
C THR A 267 -49.66 -22.06 -17.69
N GLU A 268 -49.37 -21.39 -18.80
CA GLU A 268 -48.12 -20.64 -19.01
C GLU A 268 -47.97 -19.50 -17.99
N ALA A 269 -49.05 -18.74 -17.77
CA ALA A 269 -49.08 -17.67 -16.81
C ALA A 269 -48.95 -18.18 -15.37
N ALA A 270 -49.60 -19.29 -14.99
CA ALA A 270 -49.47 -19.88 -13.64
C ALA A 270 -48.04 -20.33 -13.34
N SER A 271 -47.40 -21.04 -14.28
CA SER A 271 -46.02 -21.48 -14.13
C SER A 271 -45.07 -20.29 -14.01
N THR A 272 -45.19 -19.33 -14.93
CA THR A 272 -44.32 -18.16 -14.97
C THR A 272 -44.53 -17.28 -13.73
N HIS A 273 -45.77 -17.06 -13.31
CA HIS A 273 -46.08 -16.26 -12.12
C HIS A 273 -45.45 -16.85 -10.87
N LYS A 274 -45.67 -18.15 -10.61
CA LYS A 274 -45.07 -18.85 -9.47
C LYS A 274 -43.55 -18.75 -9.49
N GLN A 275 -42.92 -19.09 -10.63
CA GLN A 275 -41.47 -19.00 -10.78
C GLN A 275 -40.93 -17.60 -10.49
N LYS A 276 -41.60 -16.56 -11.01
CA LYS A 276 -41.16 -15.17 -10.82
C LYS A 276 -41.32 -14.68 -9.38
N ILE A 277 -42.33 -15.16 -8.65
CA ILE A 277 -42.48 -14.88 -7.22
C ILE A 277 -41.42 -15.63 -6.40
N GLU A 278 -41.08 -16.87 -6.75
CA GLU A 278 -39.97 -17.60 -6.12
C GLU A 278 -38.63 -16.88 -6.37
N GLU A 279 -38.32 -16.50 -7.62
CA GLU A 279 -37.14 -15.68 -7.96
C GLU A 279 -37.13 -14.35 -7.16
N ALA A 280 -38.28 -13.72 -6.95
CA ALA A 280 -38.38 -12.49 -6.16
C ALA A 280 -38.09 -12.73 -4.67
N ASN A 281 -38.58 -13.84 -4.10
CA ASN A 281 -38.34 -14.20 -2.71
C ASN A 281 -36.86 -14.51 -2.45
N ASP A 282 -36.19 -15.23 -3.37
CA ASP A 282 -34.76 -15.51 -3.28
C ASP A 282 -33.93 -14.22 -3.25
N LEU A 283 -34.29 -13.23 -4.08
CA LEU A 283 -33.64 -11.91 -4.09
C LEU A 283 -33.89 -11.11 -2.80
N ILE A 284 -35.04 -11.26 -2.14
CA ILE A 284 -35.29 -10.65 -0.82
C ILE A 284 -34.43 -11.30 0.26
N GLU A 285 -34.25 -12.63 0.22
CA GLU A 285 -33.39 -13.33 1.17
C GLU A 285 -31.91 -12.98 0.95
N GLU A 286 -31.45 -12.85 -0.30
CA GLU A 286 -30.11 -12.32 -0.61
C GLU A 286 -29.94 -10.90 -0.03
N ALA A 287 -30.91 -10.00 -0.25
CA ALA A 287 -30.87 -8.64 0.27
C ALA A 287 -30.82 -8.63 1.81
N LYS A 288 -31.53 -9.56 2.47
CA LYS A 288 -31.49 -9.71 3.93
C LYS A 288 -30.12 -10.21 4.42
N GLN A 289 -29.51 -11.18 3.75
CA GLN A 289 -28.16 -11.66 4.09
C GLN A 289 -27.12 -10.55 3.94
N LEU A 290 -27.19 -9.74 2.88
CA LEU A 290 -26.35 -8.56 2.69
C LEU A 290 -26.56 -7.53 3.83
N ASN A 291 -27.80 -7.34 4.27
CA ASN A 291 -28.12 -6.47 5.40
C ASN A 291 -27.54 -6.99 6.73
N GLU A 292 -27.49 -8.30 6.96
CA GLU A 292 -26.79 -8.90 8.10
C GLU A 292 -25.27 -8.70 8.03
N GLN A 293 -24.67 -8.85 6.85
CA GLN A 293 -23.26 -8.55 6.66
C GLN A 293 -22.94 -7.07 6.97
N MET A 294 -23.84 -6.15 6.62
CA MET A 294 -23.71 -4.73 6.98
C MET A 294 -23.70 -4.53 8.50
N LYS A 295 -24.60 -5.21 9.25
CA LYS A 295 -24.59 -5.17 10.72
C LYS A 295 -23.26 -5.67 11.29
N GLN A 296 -22.71 -6.74 10.71
CA GLN A 296 -21.42 -7.29 11.14
C GLN A 296 -20.26 -6.33 10.87
N VAL A 297 -20.21 -5.70 9.68
CA VAL A 297 -19.19 -4.68 9.35
C VAL A 297 -19.23 -3.50 10.32
N ILE A 298 -20.42 -3.03 10.71
CA ILE A 298 -20.57 -1.94 11.69
C ILE A 298 -20.02 -2.36 13.05
N LYS A 299 -20.30 -3.60 13.48
CA LYS A 299 -19.83 -4.17 14.75
C LYS A 299 -18.31 -4.38 14.78
N ASP A 300 -17.73 -4.87 13.69
CA ASP A 300 -16.30 -5.21 13.62
C ASP A 300 -15.40 -3.98 13.42
N GLY A 301 -15.96 -2.84 12.98
CA GLY A 301 -15.20 -1.61 12.75
C GLY A 301 -14.42 -1.11 13.97
N GLU A 302 -14.87 -1.43 15.19
CA GLU A 302 -14.35 -0.87 16.45
C GLU A 302 -12.93 -1.33 16.82
N ALA A 303 -12.39 -2.39 16.21
CA ALA A 303 -11.16 -3.06 16.66
C ALA A 303 -10.01 -3.03 15.63
N ARG A 304 -9.65 -1.85 15.10
CA ARG A 304 -8.49 -1.72 14.19
C ARG A 304 -7.16 -1.68 14.94
N ALA A 305 -6.27 -2.63 14.65
CA ALA A 305 -4.92 -2.68 15.20
C ALA A 305 -4.08 -1.43 14.85
N ALA A 306 -4.27 -0.86 13.65
CA ALA A 306 -3.57 0.34 13.18
C ALA A 306 -3.81 1.58 14.06
N ASN A 307 -4.92 1.64 14.81
CA ASN A 307 -5.23 2.77 15.69
C ASN A 307 -4.14 3.05 16.74
N GLN A 308 -3.44 2.00 17.20
CA GLN A 308 -2.37 2.14 18.19
C GLN A 308 -1.20 3.00 17.68
N ALA A 309 -0.89 2.93 16.38
CA ALA A 309 0.19 3.70 15.79
C ALA A 309 -0.12 5.21 15.80
N TYR A 310 -1.36 5.58 15.47
CA TYR A 310 -1.85 6.96 15.58
C TYR A 310 -1.82 7.45 17.03
N ASP A 311 -2.29 6.64 17.99
CA ASP A 311 -2.30 7.01 19.41
C ASP A 311 -0.88 7.29 19.92
N LYS A 312 0.09 6.43 19.57
CA LYS A 312 1.50 6.62 19.93
C LYS A 312 2.08 7.91 19.34
N VAL A 313 1.89 8.16 18.04
CA VAL A 313 2.37 9.39 17.39
C VAL A 313 1.70 10.64 17.98
N GLY A 314 0.39 10.58 18.26
CA GLY A 314 -0.36 11.67 18.87
C GLY A 314 0.09 11.99 20.29
N GLN A 315 0.54 10.98 21.04
CA GLN A 315 0.99 11.11 22.44
C GLN A 315 2.51 11.29 22.58
N ALA A 316 3.28 11.25 21.49
CA ALA A 316 4.73 11.33 21.52
C ALA A 316 5.23 12.62 22.20
N ASN A 317 6.19 12.50 23.12
CA ASN A 317 6.84 13.64 23.77
C ASN A 317 7.87 14.27 22.82
N THR A 318 7.45 15.26 22.03
CA THR A 318 8.32 15.98 21.10
C THR A 318 8.66 17.40 21.59
N PRO A 319 9.88 17.91 21.33
CA PRO A 319 10.23 19.30 21.64
C PRO A 319 9.42 20.28 20.78
N GLY A 320 8.48 20.99 21.38
CA GLY A 320 7.66 22.00 20.69
C GLY A 320 6.35 22.32 21.42
N LYS A 321 5.85 23.55 21.30
CA LYS A 321 4.51 23.88 21.82
C LYS A 321 3.48 23.13 20.99
N GLY A 322 2.78 22.18 21.62
CA GLY A 322 1.72 21.41 20.97
C GLY A 322 0.67 22.34 20.37
N VAL A 323 0.61 22.39 19.04
CA VAL A 323 -0.53 22.96 18.33
C VAL A 323 -1.65 21.94 18.43
N SER A 324 -2.75 22.31 19.08
CA SER A 324 -3.94 21.48 19.13
C SER A 324 -4.60 21.45 17.75
N SER A 325 -5.05 20.28 17.30
CA SER A 325 -5.88 20.17 16.11
C SER A 325 -7.17 20.96 16.31
N SER A 326 -7.66 21.60 15.24
CA SER A 326 -8.98 22.24 15.20
C SER A 326 -9.98 21.49 14.33
N GLY A 327 -9.49 20.50 13.56
CA GLY A 327 -10.33 19.47 12.96
C GLY A 327 -10.83 18.58 14.08
N ASN A 328 -12.12 18.30 14.10
CA ASN A 328 -12.66 17.25 14.96
C ASN A 328 -13.51 16.39 14.04
N VAL A 329 -12.89 15.37 13.43
CA VAL A 329 -13.64 14.31 12.74
C VAL A 329 -14.50 13.63 13.80
N ASN A 330 -15.79 13.93 13.82
CA ASN A 330 -16.72 13.35 14.78
C ASN A 330 -17.06 11.90 14.39
N GLY A 331 -16.09 11.00 14.56
CA GLY A 331 -16.22 9.59 14.22
C GLY A 331 -17.35 8.87 14.97
N ALA A 332 -17.77 9.38 16.14
CA ALA A 332 -18.90 8.85 16.89
C ALA A 332 -20.25 9.18 16.22
N GLU A 333 -20.41 10.38 15.68
CA GLU A 333 -21.63 10.78 14.96
C GLU A 333 -21.74 10.07 13.62
N LEU A 334 -20.64 9.95 12.88
CA LEU A 334 -20.62 9.23 11.61
C LEU A 334 -20.93 7.73 11.78
N ARG A 335 -20.47 7.13 12.90
CA ARG A 335 -20.85 5.77 13.30
C ARG A 335 -22.34 5.63 13.58
N LYS A 336 -22.96 6.56 14.31
CA LYS A 336 -24.43 6.51 14.52
C LYS A 336 -25.19 6.57 13.21
N LYS A 337 -24.71 7.38 12.25
CA LYS A 337 -25.31 7.46 10.91
C LYS A 337 -25.17 6.16 10.11
N THR A 338 -24.14 5.34 10.33
CA THR A 338 -24.01 4.07 9.59
C THR A 338 -25.10 3.07 9.92
N GLU A 339 -25.64 3.11 11.15
CA GLU A 339 -26.79 2.30 11.57
C GLU A 339 -28.05 2.63 10.75
N GLU A 340 -28.20 3.88 10.27
CA GLU A 340 -29.31 4.30 9.41
C GLU A 340 -29.28 3.64 8.03
N LEU A 341 -28.13 3.08 7.60
CA LEU A 341 -28.03 2.32 6.35
C LEU A 341 -28.64 0.91 6.47
N VAL A 342 -28.80 0.40 7.69
CA VAL A 342 -29.31 -0.96 7.95
C VAL A 342 -30.84 -0.93 7.98
N ARG A 343 -31.47 -1.79 7.19
CA ARG A 343 -32.93 -1.95 7.18
C ARG A 343 -33.38 -2.87 8.32
N LYS A 344 -34.60 -2.66 8.82
CA LYS A 344 -35.21 -3.49 9.86
C LYS A 344 -35.62 -4.85 9.31
N ASP A 345 -35.42 -5.91 10.08
CA ASP A 345 -35.76 -7.28 9.67
C ASP A 345 -37.25 -7.46 9.34
N THR A 346 -38.11 -6.67 9.99
CA THR A 346 -39.55 -6.63 9.73
C THR A 346 -39.90 -6.14 8.33
N GLU A 347 -39.05 -5.33 7.69
CA GLU A 347 -39.27 -4.86 6.31
C GLU A 347 -39.09 -5.99 5.30
N PHE A 348 -38.05 -6.82 5.45
CA PHE A 348 -37.84 -7.99 4.58
C PHE A 348 -39.00 -8.98 4.71
N ALA A 349 -39.45 -9.24 5.95
CA ALA A 349 -40.63 -10.07 6.18
C ALA A 349 -41.89 -9.49 5.51
N ALA A 350 -42.07 -8.16 5.55
CA ALA A 350 -43.19 -7.49 4.88
C ALA A 350 -43.11 -7.65 3.34
N PHE A 351 -41.92 -7.57 2.74
CA PHE A 351 -41.74 -7.80 1.30
C PHE A 351 -42.11 -9.22 0.89
N THR A 352 -41.58 -10.24 1.58
CA THR A 352 -41.90 -11.65 1.34
C THR A 352 -43.39 -11.92 1.52
N ASN A 353 -44.02 -11.39 2.57
CA ASN A 353 -45.45 -11.54 2.79
C ASN A 353 -46.28 -10.89 1.67
N SER A 354 -45.89 -9.70 1.20
CA SER A 354 -46.54 -9.01 0.08
C SER A 354 -46.40 -9.79 -1.25
N GLN A 355 -45.25 -10.42 -1.48
CA GLN A 355 -45.00 -11.28 -2.65
C GLN A 355 -45.85 -12.55 -2.63
N ASN A 356 -45.94 -13.21 -1.47
CA ASN A 356 -46.77 -14.40 -1.29
C ASN A 356 -48.26 -14.05 -1.42
N GLN A 357 -48.70 -12.90 -0.89
CA GLN A 357 -50.07 -12.43 -1.07
C GLN A 357 -50.41 -12.20 -2.55
N GLN A 358 -49.47 -11.67 -3.35
CA GLN A 358 -49.66 -11.52 -4.79
C GLN A 358 -49.91 -12.88 -5.48
N LEU A 359 -49.16 -13.92 -5.10
CA LEU A 359 -49.36 -15.28 -5.62
C LEU A 359 -50.70 -15.88 -5.16
N THR A 360 -51.10 -15.66 -3.91
CA THR A 360 -52.41 -16.07 -3.40
C THR A 360 -53.55 -15.40 -4.16
N ASP A 361 -53.50 -14.08 -4.34
CA ASP A 361 -54.53 -13.32 -5.07
C ASP A 361 -54.65 -13.80 -6.52
N TYR A 362 -53.52 -14.05 -7.18
CA TYR A 362 -53.51 -14.57 -8.54
C TYR A 362 -54.09 -15.99 -8.64
N THR A 363 -53.74 -16.86 -7.69
CA THR A 363 -54.26 -18.23 -7.62
C THR A 363 -55.78 -18.22 -7.43
N TYR A 364 -56.29 -17.32 -6.59
CA TYR A 364 -57.73 -17.15 -6.39
C TYR A 364 -58.45 -16.66 -7.65
N ALA A 365 -57.89 -15.67 -8.36
CA ALA A 365 -58.43 -15.22 -9.64
C ALA A 365 -58.44 -16.37 -10.68
N GLN A 366 -57.36 -17.15 -10.77
CA GLN A 366 -57.28 -18.33 -11.63
C GLN A 366 -58.35 -19.38 -11.33
N GLN A 367 -58.66 -19.63 -10.05
CA GLN A 367 -59.71 -20.57 -9.67
C GLN A 367 -61.10 -20.14 -10.20
N LYS A 368 -61.40 -18.83 -10.18
CA LYS A 368 -62.65 -18.33 -10.78
C LYS A 368 -62.66 -18.47 -12.30
N VAL A 369 -61.54 -18.21 -12.96
CA VAL A 369 -61.39 -18.43 -14.40
C VAL A 369 -61.61 -19.90 -14.77
N MET A 370 -61.05 -20.83 -14.01
CA MET A 370 -61.27 -22.27 -14.21
C MET A 370 -62.73 -22.67 -14.00
N ALA A 371 -63.42 -22.07 -13.03
CA ALA A 371 -64.85 -22.33 -12.81
C ALA A 371 -65.70 -21.85 -14.01
N ALA A 372 -65.38 -20.67 -14.56
CA ALA A 372 -66.02 -20.16 -15.78
C ALA A 372 -65.77 -21.06 -16.99
N GLU A 373 -64.52 -21.52 -17.17
CA GLU A 373 -64.15 -22.49 -18.20
C GLU A 373 -64.96 -23.79 -18.06
N SER A 374 -65.02 -24.36 -16.85
CA SER A 374 -65.77 -25.60 -16.59
C SER A 374 -67.26 -25.44 -16.86
N SER A 375 -67.85 -24.30 -16.49
CA SER A 375 -69.26 -23.99 -16.75
C SER A 375 -69.54 -23.91 -18.27
N LEU A 376 -68.63 -23.31 -19.05
CA LEU A 376 -68.76 -23.21 -20.51
C LEU A 376 -68.45 -24.51 -21.27
N ARG A 377 -67.76 -25.47 -20.67
CA ARG A 377 -67.56 -26.81 -21.25
C ARG A 377 -68.83 -27.67 -21.20
N ASN A 378 -69.70 -27.44 -20.22
CA ASN A 378 -70.98 -28.13 -20.17
C ASN A 378 -72.01 -27.42 -21.06
N LEU A 379 -72.35 -28.01 -22.20
CA LEU A 379 -73.25 -27.38 -23.17
C LEU A 379 -74.70 -27.89 -23.13
N THR A 380 -75.03 -28.84 -22.26
CA THR A 380 -76.34 -29.52 -22.26
C THR A 380 -77.25 -29.14 -21.09
N ASP A 381 -76.78 -28.34 -20.13
CA ASP A 381 -77.55 -27.99 -18.93
C ASP A 381 -78.62 -26.90 -19.12
N GLY A 382 -78.52 -26.10 -20.19
CA GLY A 382 -79.46 -25.01 -20.48
C GLY A 382 -79.35 -23.80 -19.57
N ASP A 383 -78.41 -23.77 -18.64
CA ASP A 383 -78.29 -22.71 -17.63
C ASP A 383 -77.42 -21.55 -18.12
N SER A 384 -77.96 -20.73 -19.03
CA SER A 384 -77.29 -19.54 -19.54
C SER A 384 -76.96 -18.53 -18.43
N TYR A 385 -77.82 -18.42 -17.42
CA TYR A 385 -77.62 -17.51 -16.30
C TYR A 385 -76.37 -17.87 -15.48
N GLN A 386 -76.20 -19.15 -15.15
CA GLN A 386 -75.02 -19.63 -14.43
C GLN A 386 -73.72 -19.40 -15.22
N LYS A 387 -73.72 -19.65 -16.54
CA LYS A 387 -72.54 -19.42 -17.39
C LYS A 387 -72.12 -17.96 -17.42
N ARG A 388 -73.07 -17.05 -17.61
CA ARG A 388 -72.80 -15.60 -17.57
C ARG A 388 -72.26 -15.17 -16.21
N ASN A 389 -72.88 -15.63 -15.13
CA ASN A 389 -72.42 -15.31 -13.77
C ASN A 389 -71.02 -15.85 -13.48
N ALA A 390 -70.69 -17.04 -13.95
CA ALA A 390 -69.35 -17.60 -13.80
C ALA A 390 -68.30 -16.74 -14.51
N VAL A 391 -68.59 -16.27 -15.73
CA VAL A 391 -67.70 -15.35 -16.47
C VAL A 391 -67.60 -13.98 -15.79
N LEU A 392 -68.71 -13.41 -15.33
CA LEU A 392 -68.70 -12.13 -14.60
C LEU A 392 -67.89 -12.23 -13.30
N SER A 393 -68.00 -13.36 -12.58
CA SER A 393 -67.20 -13.65 -11.39
C SER A 393 -65.71 -13.76 -11.71
N ALA A 394 -65.35 -14.49 -12.77
CA ALA A 394 -63.97 -14.58 -13.26
C ALA A 394 -63.42 -13.21 -13.68
N ASN A 395 -64.20 -12.41 -14.43
CA ASN A 395 -63.82 -11.07 -14.84
C ASN A 395 -63.60 -10.16 -13.64
N LYS A 396 -64.49 -10.20 -12.64
CA LYS A 396 -64.37 -9.39 -11.42
C LYS A 396 -63.05 -9.68 -10.71
N GLU A 397 -62.76 -10.95 -10.40
CA GLU A 397 -61.55 -11.28 -9.62
C GLU A 397 -60.25 -11.04 -10.40
N ILE A 398 -60.22 -11.34 -11.71
CA ILE A 398 -59.02 -11.07 -12.51
C ILE A 398 -58.80 -9.56 -12.69
N GLN A 399 -59.85 -8.75 -12.81
CA GLN A 399 -59.71 -7.29 -12.87
C GLN A 399 -59.28 -6.69 -11.52
N GLN A 400 -59.78 -7.22 -10.39
CA GLN A 400 -59.29 -6.82 -9.07
C GLN A 400 -57.79 -7.10 -8.91
N TYR A 401 -57.33 -8.25 -9.39
CA TYR A 401 -55.90 -8.56 -9.44
C TYR A 401 -55.15 -7.56 -10.34
N MET A 402 -55.66 -7.27 -11.54
CA MET A 402 -55.07 -6.31 -12.47
C MET A 402 -54.95 -4.90 -11.87
N ASP A 403 -55.97 -4.43 -11.15
CA ASP A 403 -55.98 -3.11 -10.50
C ASP A 403 -54.95 -3.05 -9.36
N ARG A 404 -54.79 -4.13 -8.60
CA ARG A 404 -53.92 -4.19 -7.43
C ARG A 404 -52.44 -4.35 -7.76
N TYR A 405 -52.10 -4.99 -8.88
CA TYR A 405 -50.71 -5.38 -9.18
C TYR A 405 -50.20 -4.96 -10.58
N VAL A 406 -51.08 -4.66 -11.54
CA VAL A 406 -50.64 -4.37 -12.92
C VAL A 406 -50.83 -2.90 -13.30
N LYS A 407 -52.02 -2.34 -13.07
CA LYS A 407 -52.30 -0.93 -13.42
C LYS A 407 -51.54 -0.02 -12.47
N SER A 408 -50.75 0.91 -13.01
CA SER A 408 -50.04 1.86 -12.17
C SER A 408 -51.03 2.82 -11.52
N SER A 409 -51.00 2.86 -10.19
CA SER A 409 -51.88 3.68 -9.35
C SER A 409 -51.29 3.79 -7.95
N SER A 410 -51.76 4.75 -7.15
CA SER A 410 -51.36 4.85 -5.73
C SER A 410 -51.79 3.64 -4.89
N SER A 411 -52.76 2.85 -5.37
CA SER A 411 -53.21 1.60 -4.78
C SER A 411 -52.46 0.36 -5.26
N ASN A 412 -51.56 0.49 -6.24
CA ASN A 412 -50.76 -0.63 -6.74
C ASN A 412 -49.73 -1.04 -5.68
N VAL A 413 -49.83 -2.26 -5.19
CA VAL A 413 -49.02 -2.76 -4.06
C VAL A 413 -47.54 -2.89 -4.44
N ILE A 414 -47.24 -3.20 -5.70
CA ILE A 414 -45.87 -3.30 -6.19
C ILE A 414 -45.25 -1.91 -6.28
N ASP A 415 -46.00 -0.91 -6.77
CA ASP A 415 -45.53 0.47 -6.85
C ASP A 415 -45.35 1.08 -5.44
N GLN A 416 -46.21 0.76 -4.46
CA GLN A 416 -45.99 1.13 -3.06
C GLN A 416 -44.70 0.54 -2.48
N SER A 417 -44.42 -0.75 -2.78
CA SER A 417 -43.18 -1.40 -2.34
C SER A 417 -41.95 -0.78 -3.01
N ALA A 418 -42.07 -0.42 -4.30
CA ALA A 418 -41.00 0.28 -5.03
C ALA A 418 -40.73 1.67 -4.42
N GLN A 419 -41.78 2.44 -4.12
CA GLN A 419 -41.64 3.75 -3.47
C GLN A 419 -40.96 3.64 -2.10
N GLN A 420 -41.33 2.65 -1.28
CA GLN A 420 -40.66 2.39 0.00
C GLN A 420 -39.17 2.09 -0.17
N ILE A 421 -38.77 1.44 -1.26
CA ILE A 421 -37.36 1.21 -1.56
C ILE A 421 -36.68 2.51 -1.99
N ASP A 422 -37.33 3.30 -2.85
CA ASP A 422 -36.81 4.56 -3.38
C ASP A 422 -36.66 5.66 -2.31
N ASP A 423 -37.54 5.71 -1.31
CA ASP A 423 -37.44 6.67 -0.20
C ASP A 423 -36.14 6.49 0.60
N TYR A 424 -35.65 5.24 0.74
CA TYR A 424 -34.35 4.92 1.36
C TYR A 424 -33.15 5.30 0.48
N ARG A 425 -33.37 5.57 -0.81
CA ARG A 425 -32.37 5.93 -1.82
C ARG A 425 -32.38 7.42 -2.16
N ALA A 426 -33.04 8.26 -1.35
CA ALA A 426 -33.18 9.69 -1.64
C ALA A 426 -31.84 10.38 -1.92
N ALA A 427 -30.76 9.96 -1.25
CA ALA A 427 -29.41 10.48 -1.44
C ALA A 427 -28.64 9.85 -2.62
N ASP A 428 -29.07 8.71 -3.15
CA ASP A 428 -28.32 7.93 -4.15
C ASP A 428 -28.16 8.68 -5.47
N LYS A 429 -29.16 9.48 -5.86
CA LYS A 429 -29.08 10.29 -7.08
C LYS A 429 -27.98 11.36 -6.97
N GLU A 430 -27.85 11.99 -5.80
CA GLU A 430 -26.76 12.94 -5.56
C GLU A 430 -25.43 12.20 -5.45
N ARG A 431 -25.38 11.09 -4.71
CA ARG A 431 -24.18 10.24 -4.57
C ARG A 431 -23.65 9.83 -5.94
N ALA A 432 -24.49 9.29 -6.81
CA ALA A 432 -24.10 8.87 -8.16
C ALA A 432 -23.52 10.02 -9.02
N LYS A 433 -24.00 11.25 -8.83
CA LYS A 433 -23.43 12.43 -9.51
C LYS A 433 -22.02 12.73 -8.98
N VAL A 434 -21.84 12.67 -7.66
CA VAL A 434 -20.55 12.90 -7.01
C VAL A 434 -19.56 11.79 -7.37
N ASP A 435 -19.98 10.52 -7.35
CA ASP A 435 -19.16 9.36 -7.73
C ASP A 435 -18.64 9.48 -9.17
N LYS A 436 -19.48 9.96 -10.09
CA LYS A 436 -19.05 10.23 -11.47
C LYS A 436 -17.98 11.32 -11.55
N GLN A 437 -18.08 12.37 -10.72
CA GLN A 437 -17.06 13.41 -10.64
C GLN A 437 -15.77 12.88 -10.01
N SER A 438 -15.87 12.08 -8.95
CA SER A 438 -14.74 11.41 -8.32
C SER A 438 -14.01 10.52 -9.32
N GLN A 439 -14.74 9.73 -10.13
CA GLN A 439 -14.13 8.93 -11.19
C GLN A 439 -13.38 9.78 -12.21
N GLN A 440 -13.94 10.92 -12.63
CA GLN A 440 -13.27 11.83 -13.57
C GLN A 440 -11.95 12.36 -12.97
N LYS A 441 -11.96 12.73 -11.70
CA LYS A 441 -10.76 13.23 -10.99
C LYS A 441 -9.72 12.14 -10.76
N LEU A 442 -10.14 10.93 -10.42
CA LEU A 442 -9.25 9.79 -10.30
C LEU A 442 -8.58 9.44 -11.64
N ASN A 443 -9.36 9.43 -12.73
CA ASN A 443 -8.82 9.23 -14.07
C ASN A 443 -7.84 10.36 -14.47
N GLU A 444 -8.10 11.60 -14.07
CA GLU A 444 -7.17 12.72 -14.24
C GLU A 444 -5.83 12.45 -13.53
N ALA A 445 -5.86 11.98 -12.28
CA ALA A 445 -4.67 11.60 -11.52
C ALA A 445 -3.91 10.43 -12.16
N GLN A 446 -4.61 9.36 -12.55
CA GLN A 446 -4.02 8.21 -13.25
C GLN A 446 -3.37 8.62 -14.58
N ASN A 447 -4.02 9.51 -15.35
CA ASN A 447 -3.49 9.98 -16.62
C ASN A 447 -2.21 10.81 -16.44
N LYS A 448 -2.11 11.60 -15.36
CA LYS A 448 -0.86 12.30 -15.02
C LYS A 448 0.29 11.33 -14.73
N ILE A 449 0.03 10.24 -13.99
CA ILE A 449 1.04 9.19 -13.74
C ILE A 449 1.42 8.48 -15.05
N LYS A 450 0.43 8.13 -15.89
CA LYS A 450 0.69 7.48 -17.20
C LYS A 450 1.52 8.37 -18.13
N LEU A 451 1.33 9.69 -18.09
CA LEU A 451 2.13 10.63 -18.88
C LEU A 451 3.62 10.61 -18.49
N LEU A 452 3.94 10.36 -17.21
CA LEU A 452 5.33 10.21 -16.75
C LEU A 452 6.02 8.97 -17.33
N VAL A 453 5.25 7.96 -17.76
CA VAL A 453 5.77 6.69 -18.32
C VAL A 453 5.93 6.76 -19.84
N ALA A 454 5.21 7.67 -20.50
CA ALA A 454 5.08 7.71 -21.97
C ALA A 454 6.22 8.45 -22.68
N THR A 455 7.48 8.08 -22.40
CA THR A 455 8.65 8.77 -22.95
C THR A 455 9.50 7.84 -23.83
N ALA A 456 9.57 8.16 -25.12
CA ALA A 456 10.53 7.57 -26.05
C ALA A 456 11.93 8.18 -25.83
N GLY A 457 13.00 7.42 -26.10
CA GLY A 457 14.39 7.92 -26.06
C GLY A 457 15.20 7.62 -24.80
N LEU A 458 14.69 6.83 -23.85
CA LEU A 458 15.39 6.56 -22.56
C LEU A 458 16.47 5.47 -22.62
N GLU A 459 17.19 5.33 -23.74
CA GLU A 459 18.19 4.26 -23.90
C GLU A 459 19.36 4.39 -22.92
N GLU A 460 19.88 5.61 -22.74
CA GLU A 460 20.98 5.89 -21.82
C GLU A 460 20.59 5.66 -20.36
N SER A 461 19.49 6.27 -19.92
CA SER A 461 18.95 6.03 -18.57
C SER A 461 18.72 4.54 -18.31
N SER A 462 18.16 3.81 -19.27
CA SER A 462 17.95 2.36 -19.14
C SER A 462 19.27 1.59 -18.98
N LYS A 463 20.35 2.00 -19.66
CA LYS A 463 21.67 1.38 -19.48
C LYS A 463 22.21 1.62 -18.07
N GLN A 464 22.16 2.86 -17.58
CA GLN A 464 22.64 3.19 -16.24
C GLN A 464 21.82 2.47 -15.15
N PHE A 465 20.50 2.31 -15.31
CA PHE A 465 19.69 1.51 -14.38
C PHE A 465 20.02 0.01 -14.40
N ASN A 466 20.40 -0.55 -15.55
CA ASN A 466 20.88 -1.93 -15.64
C ASN A 466 22.26 -2.11 -14.96
N GLU A 467 23.12 -1.11 -15.07
CA GLU A 467 24.40 -1.07 -14.37
C GLU A 467 24.20 -0.96 -12.85
N LEU A 468 23.33 -0.06 -12.41
CA LEU A 468 22.90 0.10 -11.02
C LEU A 468 22.33 -1.21 -10.45
N LYS A 469 21.53 -1.95 -11.24
CA LYS A 469 21.04 -3.29 -10.89
C LYS A 469 22.18 -4.29 -10.67
N THR A 470 23.20 -4.23 -11.51
CA THR A 470 24.39 -5.09 -11.39
C THR A 470 25.13 -4.79 -10.09
N TYR A 471 25.41 -3.52 -9.80
CA TYR A 471 26.07 -3.10 -8.56
C TYR A 471 25.26 -3.43 -7.31
N PHE A 472 23.94 -3.25 -7.36
CA PHE A 472 23.03 -3.66 -6.29
C PHE A 472 23.13 -5.17 -6.00
N ASN A 473 23.05 -6.00 -7.04
CA ASN A 473 23.12 -7.46 -6.91
C ASN A 473 24.50 -7.94 -6.40
N GLU A 474 25.58 -7.28 -6.82
CA GLU A 474 26.93 -7.55 -6.30
C GLU A 474 27.01 -7.24 -4.79
N SER A 475 26.46 -6.11 -4.36
CA SER A 475 26.41 -5.73 -2.93
C SER A 475 25.60 -6.73 -2.10
N ILE A 476 24.42 -7.14 -2.57
CA ILE A 476 23.57 -8.14 -1.90
C ILE A 476 24.30 -9.49 -1.81
N SER A 477 24.93 -9.93 -2.90
CA SER A 477 25.67 -11.19 -2.96
C SER A 477 26.88 -11.19 -2.02
N PHE A 478 27.60 -10.06 -1.96
CA PHE A 478 28.75 -9.88 -1.08
C PHE A 478 28.34 -9.97 0.40
N ASN A 479 27.17 -9.43 0.75
CA ASN A 479 26.64 -9.42 2.12
C ASN A 479 25.74 -10.63 2.48
N LYS A 480 25.49 -11.56 1.54
CA LYS A 480 24.69 -12.79 1.70
C LYS A 480 23.22 -12.57 2.11
N THR A 481 22.58 -11.50 1.64
CA THR A 481 21.16 -11.22 1.87
C THR A 481 20.28 -11.87 0.78
N SER A 482 19.07 -12.31 1.12
CA SER A 482 18.09 -12.81 0.14
C SER A 482 17.38 -11.68 -0.60
N SER A 483 17.23 -11.80 -1.92
CA SER A 483 16.49 -10.85 -2.76
C SER A 483 14.99 -11.15 -2.78
N GLU A 484 14.18 -10.20 -2.33
CA GLU A 484 12.75 -10.15 -2.65
C GLU A 484 12.48 -8.93 -3.53
N GLU A 485 11.68 -9.12 -4.58
CA GLU A 485 11.27 -8.08 -5.52
C GLU A 485 10.37 -7.06 -4.83
N SER A 486 10.58 -5.79 -5.15
CA SER A 486 9.70 -4.68 -4.76
C SER A 486 8.37 -4.82 -5.49
N VAL A 487 7.28 -4.99 -4.74
CA VAL A 487 5.93 -5.04 -5.28
C VAL A 487 5.48 -3.62 -5.62
N SER A 488 5.12 -3.37 -6.87
CA SER A 488 4.43 -2.13 -7.26
C SER A 488 3.01 -2.16 -6.73
N SER A 489 2.62 -1.18 -5.94
CA SER A 489 1.22 -0.93 -5.61
C SER A 489 0.61 -0.12 -6.74
N GLU A 490 -0.28 -0.73 -7.53
CA GLU A 490 -1.07 0.00 -8.52
C GLU A 490 -2.21 0.74 -7.83
N MET A 491 -2.45 1.99 -8.25
CA MET A 491 -3.57 2.78 -7.75
C MET A 491 -4.90 2.18 -8.24
N SER A 492 -5.84 1.96 -7.33
CA SER A 492 -7.16 1.40 -7.66
C SER A 492 -7.92 2.24 -8.70
N ASP A 493 -8.73 1.57 -9.53
CA ASP A 493 -9.60 2.18 -10.55
C ASP A 493 -10.92 2.71 -9.98
N ASP A 494 -11.30 2.27 -8.77
CA ASP A 494 -12.52 2.70 -8.08
C ASP A 494 -12.20 3.81 -7.04
N PRO A 495 -12.95 4.94 -7.01
CA PRO A 495 -12.68 6.04 -6.08
C PRO A 495 -12.80 5.69 -4.60
N TYR A 496 -13.71 4.79 -4.22
CA TYR A 496 -13.86 4.36 -2.83
C TYR A 496 -12.69 3.48 -2.40
N ASP A 497 -12.24 2.59 -3.28
CA ASP A 497 -11.04 1.79 -3.04
C ASP A 497 -9.78 2.68 -3.02
N ALA A 498 -9.61 3.61 -3.95
CA ALA A 498 -8.49 4.56 -3.94
C ALA A 498 -8.42 5.39 -2.64
N GLY A 499 -9.56 5.89 -2.15
CA GLY A 499 -9.62 6.59 -0.86
C GLY A 499 -9.32 5.68 0.34
N GLY A 500 -9.76 4.41 0.29
CA GLY A 500 -9.47 3.42 1.33
C GLY A 500 -8.01 2.95 1.35
N ASP A 501 -7.42 2.76 0.18
CA ASP A 501 -6.01 2.41 0.01
C ASP A 501 -5.13 3.57 0.46
N ALA A 502 -5.56 4.81 0.20
CA ALA A 502 -4.91 6.00 0.75
C ALA A 502 -4.85 6.03 2.27
N MET A 503 -5.95 5.67 2.93
CA MET A 503 -5.97 5.53 4.38
C MET A 503 -5.11 4.35 4.87
N THR A 504 -5.01 3.28 4.08
CA THR A 504 -4.15 2.13 4.40
C THR A 504 -2.66 2.49 4.30
N ASN A 505 -2.26 3.28 3.30
CA ASN A 505 -0.90 3.80 3.19
C ASN A 505 -0.60 4.78 4.33
N MET A 506 -1.59 5.57 4.76
CA MET A 506 -1.44 6.42 5.95
C MET A 506 -1.25 5.58 7.22
N ASP A 507 -1.96 4.46 7.37
CA ASP A 507 -1.74 3.52 8.48
C ASP A 507 -0.31 2.99 8.50
N GLN A 508 0.25 2.62 7.34
CA GLN A 508 1.63 2.16 7.21
C GLN A 508 2.62 3.27 7.58
N MET A 509 2.41 4.49 7.09
CA MET A 509 3.22 5.65 7.43
C MET A 509 3.22 5.92 8.95
N PHE A 510 2.04 5.91 9.59
CA PHE A 510 1.95 6.04 11.05
C PHE A 510 2.54 4.84 11.79
N GLY A 511 2.45 3.64 11.24
CA GLY A 511 3.16 2.45 11.74
C GLY A 511 4.67 2.66 11.76
N GLY A 512 5.26 3.15 10.68
CA GLY A 512 6.69 3.49 10.59
C GLY A 512 7.09 4.58 11.59
N MET A 513 6.32 5.67 11.68
CA MET A 513 6.54 6.73 12.67
C MET A 513 6.41 6.23 14.12
N SER A 514 5.47 5.32 14.39
CA SER A 514 5.32 4.70 15.69
C SER A 514 6.50 3.80 16.05
N GLY A 515 7.02 3.01 15.10
CA GLY A 515 8.21 2.19 15.32
C GLY A 515 9.45 3.05 15.60
N PHE A 516 9.56 4.20 14.92
CA PHE A 516 10.61 5.19 15.15
C PHE A 516 10.61 5.77 16.56
N ILE A 517 9.44 6.10 17.12
CA ILE A 517 9.34 6.64 18.49
C ILE A 517 9.93 5.67 19.53
N ASP A 518 9.83 4.36 19.27
CA ASP A 518 10.32 3.31 20.16
C ASP A 518 11.82 2.97 19.96
N VAL A 519 12.44 3.39 18.83
CA VAL A 519 13.82 3.05 18.46
C VAL A 519 14.59 4.27 17.92
N LEU A 520 15.42 4.88 18.77
CA LEU A 520 16.52 5.74 18.31
C LEU A 520 17.70 4.86 17.94
N GLY A 521 17.87 4.53 16.65
CA GLY A 521 18.91 3.62 16.17
C GLY A 521 19.54 4.03 14.85
N ASP A 522 20.43 3.17 14.36
CA ASP A 522 21.23 3.29 13.13
C ASP A 522 20.46 3.75 11.90
N GLU A 523 19.19 3.34 11.77
CA GLU A 523 18.30 3.71 10.67
C GLU A 523 18.06 5.22 10.57
N LEU A 524 18.11 5.94 11.69
CA LEU A 524 18.04 7.39 11.72
C LEU A 524 19.19 8.01 10.94
N PHE A 525 20.42 7.57 11.25
CA PHE A 525 21.61 8.07 10.59
C PHE A 525 21.62 7.71 9.11
N GLN A 526 21.17 6.50 8.74
CA GLN A 526 21.04 6.09 7.34
C GLN A 526 20.04 6.96 6.57
N ASN A 527 18.88 7.26 7.16
CA ASN A 527 17.86 8.08 6.51
C ASN A 527 18.31 9.53 6.32
N GLU A 528 18.92 10.14 7.34
CA GLU A 528 19.45 11.50 7.19
C GLU A 528 20.69 11.55 6.31
N TYR A 529 21.52 10.51 6.31
CA TYR A 529 22.62 10.38 5.35
C TYR A 529 22.10 10.32 3.92
N ALA A 530 21.07 9.50 3.67
CA ALA A 530 20.41 9.42 2.37
C ALA A 530 19.88 10.81 1.96
N MET A 531 19.14 11.48 2.85
CA MET A 531 18.61 12.82 2.60
C MET A 531 19.70 13.86 2.36
N HIS A 532 20.83 13.80 3.07
CA HIS A 532 21.89 14.80 2.97
C HIS A 532 22.71 14.66 1.67
N TYR A 533 23.00 13.43 1.25
CA TYR A 533 23.96 13.17 0.17
C TYR A 533 23.36 12.78 -1.16
N PHE A 534 22.10 12.33 -1.19
CA PHE A 534 21.45 11.91 -2.43
C PHE A 534 20.37 12.90 -2.86
N SER A 535 20.32 13.12 -4.16
CA SER A 535 19.38 14.00 -4.83
C SER A 535 17.99 13.37 -4.92
N SER A 536 16.98 14.21 -5.11
CA SER A 536 15.60 13.81 -5.37
C SER A 536 15.12 14.50 -6.64
N VAL A 537 14.07 13.95 -7.25
CA VAL A 537 13.45 14.55 -8.43
C VAL A 537 13.02 16.00 -8.18
N ASP A 538 13.32 16.88 -9.13
CA ASP A 538 12.77 18.23 -9.18
C ASP A 538 11.39 18.22 -9.85
N LEU A 539 10.34 18.22 -9.03
CA LEU A 539 8.95 18.25 -9.52
C LEU A 539 8.60 19.52 -10.30
N SER A 540 9.40 20.59 -10.24
CA SER A 540 9.13 21.80 -11.02
C SER A 540 9.26 21.59 -12.53
N MET A 541 9.95 20.52 -12.94
CA MET A 541 9.98 20.06 -14.32
C MET A 541 8.61 19.52 -14.80
N LEU A 542 7.69 19.21 -13.88
CA LEU A 542 6.31 18.79 -14.15
C LEU A 542 5.30 19.94 -14.06
N SER A 543 5.74 21.17 -13.82
CA SER A 543 4.89 22.37 -13.68
C SER A 543 4.17 22.71 -14.98
N GLY A 544 2.84 22.67 -14.97
CA GLY A 544 1.99 23.04 -16.10
C GLY A 544 2.00 24.55 -16.42
N SER A 545 2.49 25.40 -15.50
CA SER A 545 2.60 26.86 -15.74
C SER A 545 3.85 27.22 -16.55
N LYS A 546 4.82 26.30 -16.70
CA LYS A 546 6.04 26.49 -17.51
C LYS A 546 6.01 25.71 -18.83
N THR A 547 5.00 24.88 -19.09
CA THR A 547 4.88 24.06 -20.31
C THR A 547 4.36 24.81 -21.54
N ASN A 548 4.76 26.07 -21.73
CA ASN A 548 4.62 26.75 -23.03
C ASN A 548 5.92 26.73 -23.86
N THR A 549 6.94 25.98 -23.44
CA THR A 549 8.17 25.83 -24.23
C THR A 549 8.61 24.38 -24.28
N SER A 550 8.67 23.90 -25.51
CA SER A 550 9.14 22.61 -26.01
C SER A 550 10.63 22.34 -25.71
N THR A 551 11.04 22.37 -24.44
CA THR A 551 12.41 22.00 -24.03
C THR A 551 12.42 21.52 -22.57
N LEU A 552 11.71 20.44 -22.26
CA LEU A 552 12.27 19.50 -21.31
C LEU A 552 13.34 18.76 -22.10
N GLU A 553 14.60 18.76 -21.65
CA GLU A 553 15.59 17.76 -22.05
C GLU A 553 15.15 16.46 -21.36
N PRO A 554 14.25 15.66 -21.97
CA PRO A 554 13.44 14.69 -21.22
C PRO A 554 14.33 13.62 -20.61
N GLU A 555 15.47 13.34 -21.25
CA GLU A 555 16.42 12.31 -20.85
C GLU A 555 17.05 12.57 -19.47
N SER A 556 17.41 13.82 -19.16
CA SER A 556 18.07 14.18 -17.89
C SER A 556 17.20 13.96 -16.65
N PHE A 557 15.88 14.15 -16.78
CA PHE A 557 14.91 13.94 -15.70
C PHE A 557 14.82 12.47 -15.26
N PHE A 558 15.03 11.54 -16.20
CA PHE A 558 14.94 10.12 -15.93
C PHE A 558 16.30 9.47 -15.65
N LEU A 559 17.40 10.22 -15.59
CA LEU A 559 18.69 9.65 -15.18
C LEU A 559 18.65 9.23 -13.69
N PRO A 560 19.40 8.18 -13.30
CA PRO A 560 19.57 7.81 -11.89
C PRO A 560 19.99 8.98 -11.00
N GLU A 561 20.90 9.83 -11.48
CA GLU A 561 21.40 11.04 -10.79
C GLU A 561 20.32 12.07 -10.44
N SER A 562 19.14 11.99 -11.06
CA SER A 562 18.01 12.90 -10.81
C SER A 562 16.96 12.30 -9.86
N GLN A 563 17.09 11.02 -9.48
CA GLN A 563 16.07 10.28 -8.72
C GLN A 563 16.66 9.33 -7.67
N GLU A 564 17.81 9.68 -7.10
CA GLU A 564 18.60 8.82 -6.23
C GLU A 564 17.85 8.44 -4.95
N LEU A 565 17.20 9.41 -4.30
CA LEU A 565 16.38 9.18 -3.09
C LEU A 565 15.18 8.27 -3.39
N GLU A 566 14.50 8.48 -4.50
CA GLU A 566 13.41 7.62 -4.94
C GLU A 566 13.91 6.20 -5.20
N TYR A 567 15.08 6.03 -5.82
CA TYR A 567 15.68 4.71 -5.99
C TYR A 567 16.06 4.06 -4.65
N ILE A 568 16.59 4.82 -3.68
CA ILE A 568 16.88 4.31 -2.33
C ILE A 568 15.61 3.78 -1.65
N ILE A 569 14.48 4.49 -1.80
CA ILE A 569 13.18 4.10 -1.23
C ILE A 569 12.60 2.88 -1.96
N TYR A 570 12.46 2.94 -3.28
CA TYR A 570 11.68 1.96 -4.05
C TYR A 570 12.53 0.86 -4.70
N GLY A 571 13.66 1.22 -5.30
CA GLY A 571 14.62 0.28 -5.88
C GLY A 571 14.23 -0.34 -7.23
N PHE A 572 13.36 0.31 -8.00
CA PHE A 572 13.06 -0.11 -9.35
C PHE A 572 14.27 0.16 -10.27
N HIS A 573 14.66 -0.85 -11.04
CA HIS A 573 15.78 -0.76 -11.98
C HIS A 573 15.32 -0.34 -13.39
N ASN A 574 14.42 0.63 -13.46
CA ASN A 574 13.98 1.22 -14.72
C ASN A 574 13.79 2.73 -14.56
N PRO A 575 13.87 3.50 -15.67
CA PRO A 575 13.93 4.96 -15.63
C PRO A 575 12.78 5.69 -14.95
N TYR A 576 11.58 5.12 -14.95
CA TYR A 576 10.34 5.79 -14.51
C TYR A 576 9.76 5.22 -13.21
N GLY A 577 10.08 3.97 -12.87
CA GLY A 577 9.44 3.23 -11.79
C GLY A 577 9.54 3.94 -10.44
N ASN A 578 10.73 4.41 -10.06
CA ASN A 578 10.93 5.11 -8.78
C ASN A 578 10.19 6.45 -8.75
N ILE A 579 10.21 7.22 -9.84
CA ILE A 579 9.49 8.50 -9.95
C ILE A 579 7.98 8.27 -9.83
N THR A 580 7.45 7.29 -10.56
CA THR A 580 6.00 6.99 -10.54
C THR A 580 5.54 6.48 -9.18
N ALA A 581 6.36 5.66 -8.51
CA ALA A 581 6.07 5.19 -7.15
C ALA A 581 6.07 6.35 -6.16
N ALA A 582 7.11 7.20 -6.19
CA ALA A 582 7.21 8.38 -5.35
C ALA A 582 6.03 9.34 -5.55
N TYR A 583 5.75 9.71 -6.80
CA TYR A 583 4.65 10.60 -7.15
C TYR A 583 3.30 10.02 -6.72
N GLY A 584 3.07 8.73 -6.94
CA GLY A 584 1.87 8.02 -6.53
C GLY A 584 1.69 7.98 -5.02
N GLU A 585 2.77 7.70 -4.26
CA GLU A 585 2.71 7.64 -2.80
C GLU A 585 2.47 9.03 -2.19
N VAL A 586 3.10 10.09 -2.72
CA VAL A 586 2.80 11.48 -2.33
C VAL A 586 1.32 11.79 -2.58
N PHE A 587 0.83 11.54 -3.80
CA PHE A 587 -0.58 11.78 -4.13
C PHE A 587 -1.52 11.05 -3.16
N THR A 588 -1.17 9.81 -2.81
CA THR A 588 -1.96 8.96 -1.92
C THR A 588 -2.01 9.49 -0.48
N ILE A 589 -0.89 9.95 0.08
CA ILE A 589 -0.87 10.61 1.39
C ILE A 589 -1.67 11.92 1.36
N ARG A 590 -1.53 12.71 0.29
CA ARG A 590 -2.32 13.94 0.11
C ARG A 590 -3.82 13.62 0.03
N LEU A 591 -4.19 12.58 -0.70
CA LEU A 591 -5.57 12.10 -0.82
C LEU A 591 -6.13 11.68 0.55
N ALA A 592 -5.36 10.98 1.38
CA ALA A 592 -5.79 10.60 2.73
C ALA A 592 -6.09 11.84 3.60
N ILE A 593 -5.16 12.80 3.64
CA ILE A 593 -5.32 14.04 4.44
C ILE A 593 -6.50 14.86 3.94
N ARG A 594 -6.63 15.04 2.62
CA ARG A 594 -7.73 15.81 2.04
C ARG A 594 -9.07 15.10 2.15
N THR A 595 -9.11 13.77 2.11
CA THR A 595 -10.34 13.00 2.38
C THR A 595 -10.77 13.15 3.84
N MET A 596 -9.82 13.17 4.79
CA MET A 596 -10.11 13.51 6.19
C MET A 596 -10.76 14.90 6.29
N GLU A 597 -10.22 15.90 5.61
CA GLU A 597 -10.84 17.24 5.57
C GLU A 597 -12.25 17.19 4.98
N GLY A 598 -12.42 16.46 3.88
CA GLY A 598 -13.70 16.28 3.21
C GLY A 598 -14.77 15.64 4.10
N LEU A 599 -14.40 14.73 5.01
CA LEU A 599 -15.30 14.16 6.01
C LEU A 599 -15.78 15.23 7.00
N VAL A 600 -14.88 16.12 7.44
CA VAL A 600 -15.25 17.23 8.33
C VAL A 600 -16.17 18.22 7.61
N GLU A 601 -15.82 18.61 6.38
CA GLU A 601 -16.62 19.56 5.58
C GLU A 601 -18.01 19.03 5.21
N SER A 602 -18.11 17.71 4.99
CA SER A 602 -19.34 17.04 4.57
C SER A 602 -20.17 16.50 5.75
N SER A 603 -19.68 16.60 6.98
CA SER A 603 -20.26 15.98 8.19
C SER A 603 -21.74 16.29 8.42
N LYS A 604 -22.21 17.47 8.00
CA LYS A 604 -23.60 17.93 8.17
C LYS A 604 -24.61 17.26 7.23
N LEU A 605 -24.17 16.49 6.24
CA LEU A 605 -25.07 15.80 5.32
C LEU A 605 -25.84 14.68 6.04
N GLY A 606 -27.06 14.40 5.57
CA GLY A 606 -27.94 13.41 6.20
C GLY A 606 -27.43 11.98 6.03
N ASN A 607 -27.00 11.61 4.83
CA ASN A 607 -26.66 10.24 4.46
C ASN A 607 -25.14 9.96 4.54
N PRO A 608 -24.69 8.91 5.25
CA PRO A 608 -23.27 8.65 5.46
C PRO A 608 -22.49 8.18 4.21
N LEU A 609 -23.14 7.53 3.25
CA LEU A 609 -22.49 7.17 1.97
C LEU A 609 -22.28 8.40 1.08
N LEU A 610 -23.22 9.36 1.13
CA LEU A 610 -23.05 10.65 0.48
C LEU A 610 -21.93 11.47 1.13
N ILE A 611 -21.79 11.42 2.47
CA ILE A 611 -20.66 12.02 3.19
C ILE A 611 -19.34 11.45 2.66
N LEU A 612 -19.23 10.11 2.58
CA LEU A 612 -18.02 9.46 2.07
C LEU A 612 -17.71 9.87 0.64
N SER A 613 -18.71 9.83 -0.25
CA SER A 613 -18.58 10.19 -1.66
C SER A 613 -18.08 11.64 -1.83
N LYS A 614 -18.67 12.59 -1.10
CA LYS A 614 -18.24 14.01 -1.10
C LYS A 614 -16.85 14.18 -0.50
N ALA A 615 -16.51 13.42 0.54
CA ALA A 615 -15.19 13.48 1.17
C ALA A 615 -14.10 12.99 0.21
N ILE A 616 -14.33 11.90 -0.52
CA ILE A 616 -13.42 11.40 -1.55
C ILE A 616 -13.29 12.39 -2.70
N LEU A 617 -14.40 12.98 -3.17
CA LEU A 617 -14.34 14.00 -4.22
C LEU A 617 -13.47 15.18 -3.79
N TYR A 618 -13.72 15.72 -2.59
CA TYR A 618 -12.91 16.78 -2.00
C TYR A 618 -11.44 16.34 -1.90
N GLY A 619 -11.22 15.11 -1.42
CA GLY A 619 -9.91 14.48 -1.34
C GLY A 619 -9.15 14.51 -2.67
N LEU A 620 -9.78 14.04 -3.74
CA LEU A 620 -9.20 13.96 -5.08
C LEU A 620 -8.95 15.35 -5.68
N GLU A 621 -9.91 16.28 -5.57
CA GLU A 621 -9.77 17.64 -6.09
C GLU A 621 -8.60 18.37 -5.42
N HIS A 622 -8.52 18.29 -4.10
CA HIS A 622 -7.47 18.97 -3.35
C HIS A 622 -6.12 18.24 -3.42
N ALA A 623 -6.07 16.91 -3.49
CA ALA A 623 -4.82 16.18 -3.69
C ALA A 623 -4.21 16.48 -5.06
N LEU A 624 -5.02 16.57 -6.12
CA LEU A 624 -4.55 17.03 -7.44
C LEU A 624 -4.01 18.46 -7.39
N ALA A 625 -4.71 19.36 -6.69
CA ALA A 625 -4.22 20.74 -6.49
C ALA A 625 -2.92 20.79 -5.68
N ASP A 626 -2.78 19.91 -4.68
CA ASP A 626 -1.57 19.78 -3.87
C ASP A 626 -0.38 19.31 -4.73
N MET A 627 -0.58 18.34 -5.63
CA MET A 627 0.48 17.89 -6.55
C MET A 627 0.91 19.01 -7.50
N ASN A 628 -0.03 19.83 -7.99
CA ASN A 628 0.30 21.01 -8.79
C ASN A 628 1.09 22.03 -7.96
N SER A 629 0.67 22.29 -6.71
CA SER A 629 1.36 23.24 -5.82
C SER A 629 2.79 22.76 -5.48
N LEU A 630 2.99 21.45 -5.31
CA LEU A 630 4.32 20.88 -5.12
C LEU A 630 5.22 21.05 -6.35
N ALA A 631 4.67 20.96 -7.55
CA ALA A 631 5.40 21.22 -8.79
C ALA A 631 5.67 22.72 -9.01
N ASP A 632 4.67 23.57 -8.80
CA ASP A 632 4.72 24.99 -9.13
C ASP A 632 5.47 25.81 -8.05
N ASP A 633 5.16 25.56 -6.77
CA ASP A 633 5.63 26.36 -5.63
C ASP A 633 6.68 25.62 -4.76
N GLY A 634 6.91 24.32 -5.00
CA GLY A 634 7.85 23.48 -4.25
C GLY A 634 7.38 23.09 -2.84
N LYS A 635 6.21 23.57 -2.40
CA LYS A 635 5.64 23.33 -1.08
C LYS A 635 4.12 23.38 -1.11
N VAL A 636 3.49 22.70 -0.14
CA VAL A 636 2.04 22.70 0.03
C VAL A 636 1.66 22.76 1.51
N GLU A 637 0.52 23.37 1.83
CA GLU A 637 -0.03 23.34 3.19
C GLU A 637 -0.40 21.91 3.59
N LEU A 638 0.01 21.47 4.78
CA LEU A 638 -0.23 20.10 5.24
C LEU A 638 -1.73 19.79 5.29
N SER A 639 -2.50 20.63 5.99
CA SER A 639 -3.95 20.54 6.08
C SER A 639 -4.55 21.90 6.46
N LYS A 640 -5.79 22.15 6.04
CA LYS A 640 -6.64 23.27 6.48
C LYS A 640 -6.78 23.35 8.01
N TYR A 641 -6.60 22.24 8.73
CA TYR A 641 -6.66 22.16 10.19
C TYR A 641 -5.28 22.27 10.86
N ALA A 642 -4.23 22.39 10.05
CA ALA A 642 -2.82 22.54 10.42
C ALA A 642 -2.16 23.66 9.61
N LYS A 643 -2.85 24.80 9.44
CA LYS A 643 -2.52 25.89 8.48
C LYS A 643 -1.12 26.51 8.57
N GLN A 644 -0.42 26.27 9.68
CA GLN A 644 0.92 26.81 9.94
C GLN A 644 2.03 25.85 9.52
N ILE A 645 1.67 24.65 9.03
CA ILE A 645 2.61 23.61 8.65
C ILE A 645 2.57 23.45 7.13
N SER A 646 3.66 23.77 6.47
CA SER A 646 3.88 23.49 5.05
C SER A 646 4.84 22.32 4.88
N VAL A 647 4.61 21.46 3.89
CA VAL A 647 5.47 20.32 3.55
C VAL A 647 5.95 20.43 2.11
N THR A 648 7.21 20.08 1.88
CA THR A 648 7.85 20.01 0.56
C THR A 648 7.83 18.58 0.03
N TYR A 649 8.18 18.38 -1.25
CA TYR A 649 8.32 17.03 -1.81
C TYR A 649 9.36 16.19 -1.04
N ARG A 650 10.52 16.78 -0.72
CA ARG A 650 11.57 16.12 0.07
C ARG A 650 11.13 15.76 1.48
N ASP A 651 10.24 16.54 2.09
CA ASP A 651 9.66 16.16 3.39
C ASP A 651 8.84 14.87 3.27
N HIS A 652 8.11 14.65 2.15
CA HIS A 652 7.39 13.40 1.91
C HIS A 652 8.34 12.21 1.75
N LEU A 653 9.41 12.35 0.96
CA LEU A 653 10.43 11.30 0.80
C LEU A 653 11.08 10.91 2.12
N ARG A 654 11.30 11.88 3.03
CA ARG A 654 11.80 11.59 4.38
C ARG A 654 10.83 10.69 5.16
N PHE A 655 9.52 10.89 5.06
CA PHE A 655 8.54 9.99 5.68
C PHE A 655 8.55 8.60 5.04
N PHE A 656 8.71 8.52 3.72
CA PHE A 656 8.77 7.23 3.02
C PHE A 656 10.03 6.44 3.38
N LEU A 657 11.18 7.09 3.60
CA LEU A 657 12.38 6.44 4.13
C LEU A 657 12.17 5.77 5.51
N LEU A 658 11.25 6.31 6.32
CA LEU A 658 10.84 5.72 7.61
C LEU A 658 9.78 4.63 7.44
N ALA A 659 8.82 4.82 6.54
CA ALA A 659 7.75 3.85 6.30
C ALA A 659 8.24 2.57 5.62
N HIS A 660 9.23 2.69 4.73
CA HIS A 660 9.84 1.59 4.00
C HIS A 660 11.12 1.08 4.69
N SER A 661 11.00 0.59 5.93
CA SER A 661 12.14 0.13 6.74
C SER A 661 12.75 -1.17 6.19
N ASN A 662 13.77 -1.06 5.33
CA ASN A 662 14.57 -2.20 4.87
C ASN A 662 16.06 -1.79 4.78
N ASN A 663 16.73 -1.80 5.94
CA ASN A 663 18.07 -1.23 6.10
C ASN A 663 19.12 -1.87 5.18
N GLU A 664 19.09 -3.20 5.00
CA GLU A 664 20.07 -3.87 4.13
C GLU A 664 19.89 -3.49 2.65
N LYS A 665 18.66 -3.54 2.12
CA LYS A 665 18.42 -3.15 0.71
C LYS A 665 18.70 -1.65 0.50
N LYS A 666 18.35 -0.81 1.47
CA LYS A 666 18.64 0.63 1.46
C LYS A 666 20.15 0.87 1.37
N MET A 667 20.95 0.17 2.18
CA MET A 667 22.41 0.22 2.12
C MET A 667 22.96 -0.25 0.77
N SER A 668 22.48 -1.37 0.21
CA SER A 668 22.89 -1.81 -1.13
C SER A 668 22.56 -0.81 -2.23
N ARG A 669 21.39 -0.15 -2.16
CA ARG A 669 21.01 0.89 -3.12
C ARG A 669 21.92 2.11 -3.02
N MET A 670 22.24 2.57 -1.80
CA MET A 670 23.20 3.65 -1.56
C MET A 670 24.60 3.30 -2.08
N MET A 671 25.10 2.09 -1.80
CA MET A 671 26.41 1.63 -2.29
C MET A 671 26.45 1.55 -3.83
N ALA A 672 25.38 1.07 -4.46
CA ALA A 672 25.27 1.01 -5.91
C ALA A 672 25.30 2.41 -6.56
N LEU A 673 24.59 3.38 -5.96
CA LEU A 673 24.60 4.77 -6.41
C LEU A 673 25.98 5.41 -6.23
N ILE A 674 26.63 5.23 -5.07
CA ILE A 674 27.98 5.76 -4.84
C ILE A 674 28.95 5.23 -5.89
N ARG A 675 28.90 3.92 -6.20
CA ARG A 675 29.73 3.32 -7.23
C ARG A 675 29.42 3.86 -8.62
N LEU A 676 28.14 3.96 -9.00
CA LEU A 676 27.74 4.53 -10.30
C LEU A 676 28.26 5.96 -10.46
N ASN A 677 28.22 6.75 -9.38
CA ASN A 677 28.56 8.15 -9.42
C ASN A 677 30.06 8.45 -9.37
N THR A 678 30.88 7.53 -8.84
CA THR A 678 32.32 7.77 -8.54
C THR A 678 33.26 6.76 -9.18
N ASP A 679 32.73 5.71 -9.81
CA ASP A 679 33.47 4.52 -10.26
C ASP A 679 34.25 3.76 -9.16
N ILE A 680 34.01 4.10 -7.88
CA ILE A 680 34.69 3.47 -6.73
C ILE A 680 33.96 2.19 -6.30
N ASP A 681 34.66 1.05 -6.37
CA ASP A 681 34.17 -0.23 -5.86
C ASP A 681 34.34 -0.34 -4.34
N LEU A 682 33.26 -0.04 -3.60
CA LEU A 682 33.24 -0.10 -2.14
C LEU A 682 33.52 -1.50 -1.58
N LEU A 683 33.28 -2.56 -2.38
CA LEU A 683 33.58 -3.94 -1.98
C LEU A 683 35.09 -4.23 -1.92
N LYS A 684 35.91 -3.35 -2.50
CA LYS A 684 37.38 -3.42 -2.52
C LYS A 684 38.06 -2.21 -1.88
N SER A 685 37.27 -1.42 -1.15
CA SER A 685 37.75 -0.24 -0.44
C SER A 685 37.80 -0.57 1.05
N TYR A 686 38.88 -0.20 1.75
CA TYR A 686 39.15 -0.66 3.11
C TYR A 686 39.13 0.50 4.11
N THR A 687 38.57 0.25 5.28
CA THR A 687 38.49 1.24 6.37
C THR A 687 39.53 1.01 7.47
N TYR A 688 40.24 -0.12 7.41
CA TYR A 688 41.22 -0.53 8.41
C TYR A 688 42.52 -0.97 7.78
N ALA A 689 43.64 -0.61 8.41
CA ALA A 689 44.96 -1.08 8.04
C ALA A 689 45.75 -1.54 9.27
N SER A 690 46.35 -2.71 9.17
CA SER A 690 47.29 -3.25 10.14
C SER A 690 48.68 -3.31 9.52
N GLY A 691 49.60 -2.54 10.07
CA GLY A 691 51.00 -2.48 9.63
C GLY A 691 51.90 -3.27 10.56
N GLN A 692 52.71 -4.16 10.00
CA GLN A 692 53.79 -4.84 10.70
C GLN A 692 55.12 -4.17 10.34
N THR A 693 55.88 -3.76 11.36
CA THR A 693 57.17 -3.08 11.20
C THR A 693 58.27 -3.84 11.92
N GLY A 694 59.26 -4.31 11.17
CA GLY A 694 60.49 -4.89 11.68
C GLY A 694 61.63 -3.87 11.65
N MET A 695 62.24 -3.60 12.80
CA MET A 695 63.42 -2.75 12.93
C MET A 695 64.59 -3.56 13.49
N LYS A 696 65.80 -3.25 13.01
CA LYS A 696 67.04 -3.79 13.57
C LYS A 696 67.99 -2.70 14.07
N MET A 697 68.73 -3.01 15.13
CA MET A 697 69.78 -2.13 15.67
C MET A 697 70.97 -2.97 16.12
N LYS A 698 72.18 -2.49 15.84
CA LYS A 698 73.42 -3.13 16.30
C LYS A 698 73.66 -2.83 17.79
N LEU A 699 73.92 -3.88 18.57
CA LEU A 699 74.30 -3.77 19.98
C LEU A 699 75.76 -3.33 20.11
N TRP A 700 76.08 -2.55 21.14
CA TRP A 700 77.44 -2.00 21.29
C TRP A 700 78.37 -2.92 22.07
N PHE A 701 77.87 -3.62 23.09
CA PHE A 701 78.76 -4.27 24.05
C PHE A 701 78.60 -5.79 24.08
N LEU A 702 77.40 -6.32 24.35
CA LEU A 702 77.26 -7.71 24.80
C LEU A 702 76.07 -8.48 24.17
N PRO A 703 76.12 -8.76 22.86
CA PRO A 703 75.03 -9.46 22.15
C PRO A 703 74.75 -10.89 22.63
N GLY A 704 75.74 -11.57 23.20
CA GLY A 704 75.57 -12.93 23.75
C GLY A 704 74.77 -12.94 25.05
N ILE A 705 74.97 -11.94 25.90
CA ILE A 705 74.30 -11.83 27.21
C ILE A 705 72.85 -11.37 27.04
N THR A 706 72.59 -10.45 26.10
CA THR A 706 71.23 -10.04 25.74
C THR A 706 70.42 -11.20 25.15
N LYS A 707 71.04 -12.09 24.35
CA LYS A 707 70.39 -13.31 23.85
C LYS A 707 69.99 -14.24 24.99
N MET A 708 70.87 -14.42 25.98
CA MET A 708 70.60 -15.26 27.14
C MET A 708 69.51 -14.67 28.06
N LEU A 709 69.53 -13.36 28.30
CA LEU A 709 68.51 -12.62 29.05
C LEU A 709 67.13 -12.60 28.36
N GLY A 710 67.09 -12.45 27.04
CA GLY A 710 65.84 -12.52 26.26
C GLY A 710 65.17 -13.89 26.35
N THR A 711 65.97 -14.97 26.33
CA THR A 711 65.49 -16.36 26.49
C THR A 711 64.93 -16.62 27.88
N ILE A 712 65.46 -15.97 28.92
CA ILE A 712 65.03 -16.11 30.32
C ILE A 712 63.81 -15.23 30.65
N SER A 713 63.67 -14.07 29.99
CA SER A 713 62.59 -13.10 30.24
C SER A 713 61.34 -13.28 29.36
N GLY A 714 61.36 -14.21 28.40
CA GLY A 714 60.22 -14.49 27.53
C GLY A 714 59.94 -13.42 26.47
N SER A 715 60.89 -12.54 26.17
CA SER A 715 60.73 -11.51 25.14
C SER A 715 60.80 -12.11 23.73
N ALA A 716 59.87 -11.75 22.84
CA ALA A 716 59.83 -12.17 21.43
C ALA A 716 60.93 -11.57 20.54
N ASP A 717 61.88 -10.81 21.12
CA ASP A 717 62.94 -10.12 20.38
C ASP A 717 64.01 -11.11 19.91
N ARG A 718 64.34 -11.08 18.63
CA ARG A 718 65.35 -11.97 18.03
C ARG A 718 66.72 -11.28 18.04
N VAL A 719 67.76 -11.95 18.54
CA VAL A 719 69.14 -11.45 18.50
C VAL A 719 70.00 -12.34 17.60
N GLU A 720 70.42 -11.78 16.46
CA GLU A 720 71.23 -12.46 15.45
C GLU A 720 72.37 -11.55 14.99
N ASN A 721 73.57 -12.13 14.80
CA ASN A 721 74.75 -11.43 14.27
C ASN A 721 75.08 -10.08 14.95
N GLY A 722 74.89 -10.00 16.27
CA GLY A 722 75.18 -8.79 17.05
C GLY A 722 74.12 -7.68 16.95
N SER A 723 72.98 -7.95 16.32
CA SER A 723 71.85 -7.02 16.19
C SER A 723 70.61 -7.56 16.89
N VAL A 724 69.83 -6.66 17.47
CA VAL A 724 68.48 -6.94 17.98
C VAL A 724 67.46 -6.62 16.90
N TYR A 725 66.46 -7.49 16.75
CA TYR A 725 65.34 -7.34 15.83
C TYR A 725 64.05 -7.24 16.65
N ILE A 726 63.27 -6.21 16.38
CA ILE A 726 61.98 -5.96 17.03
C ILE A 726 60.92 -5.85 15.93
N THR A 727 59.81 -6.54 16.14
CA THR A 727 58.63 -6.46 15.28
C THR A 727 57.47 -5.89 16.08
N ILE A 728 56.84 -4.84 15.55
CA ILE A 728 55.66 -4.20 16.15
C ILE A 728 54.52 -4.21 15.13
N GLN A 729 53.32 -4.49 15.61
CA GLN A 729 52.07 -4.32 14.87
C GLN A 729 51.44 -2.99 15.30
N SER A 730 50.97 -2.22 14.33
CA SER A 730 50.25 -0.97 14.57
C SER A 730 49.01 -0.93 13.69
N ASP A 731 47.90 -0.58 14.31
CA ASP A 731 46.60 -0.59 13.65
C ASP A 731 46.05 0.84 13.49
N TYR A 732 45.26 1.04 12.44
CA TYR A 732 44.53 2.27 12.20
C TYR A 732 43.16 1.96 11.59
N SER A 733 42.12 2.59 12.12
CA SER A 733 40.76 2.62 11.56
C SER A 733 40.38 4.06 11.29
N TYR A 734 39.66 4.31 10.20
CA TYR A 734 38.87 5.53 10.10
C TYR A 734 37.72 5.55 11.10
#